data_AF-A1ZC18-F1
#
_entry.id   AF-A1ZC18-F1
#
_cell.length_a   1.000
_cell.length_b   1.000
_cell.length_c   1.000
_cell.angle_alpha   90.00
_cell.angle_beta   90.00
_cell.angle_gamma   90.00
#
_symmetry.space_group_name_H-M   'P 1'
#
loop_
_entity.id
_entity.type
_entity.pdbx_description
1 polymer ?
#
loop_
_entity_poly.entity_id
_entity_poly.type
_entity_poly.pdbx_seq_one_letter_code
_entity_poly.pdbx_strand_id
1 'polypeptide(L)'
;MTVKTPDFDTLRQSGLELIQKLAPTTWTDHNNADPGITLLDQICYALLDLGYRVDFSIEDLLAGGSDAAYELLFSPRKALSSQPVVPEDYRRMLIDVEGIQNAHVSTNTASSPVLYYAPFSEELVLADYRSELLPNEVYRPVQLKGLVDVNIQKTPEANETDVEPLAYQQVLASRGLATDLENMTVLPEEKVKIRVALELGTAQDVEALTARVLHLLYQYVNPSFSFQPLNAFRQERLIEEVFDGPAMANGFLSKEQLRKFEKRAELRRSDLVQVLMNLAPEIKTILTLDIAKEGEEFSSHRLDWLVPLDANKAVVFDKEDYEISFFRDDLPVTYDSDEVEEKYQELWQQAQSTPPEAKDLDYLPARGTNQEVAYYTSVRHHMPEVYGVTPYGLPENAPNARRAQARQLSAYLLFFEQILADHFAQLGSVPTLLSAARDQGDFQSYFAQTLNADNVPALEGIYSQGEAPNTQSNAIEVLGNATDKSRSSRFLDHFLARFSESFSDNILTQSGNSGAFGNAIEAKRAFVKNSPQLSAARGTAFDYSSTEWNVSGTQKRIAQLLGLSTPEQQNLAMGLEGFYIVEHILLRPRSGDVFQNGPLLAFLPNEDPYSLQVTYVFHEVGRFASDQKNTRRFTERLLRLETPAHIRIKTYWLTTSKMAVFESAYQKFLTELAALKTQSNVQAHALRVNRDYLLDVLYMYHPQYPNPTNWGVAVPVRDLPLETLAPTYNSETDRWKVTIRLYYPQTNVTYRICDRNRRPVAGLTPITIEADTIRQEDYEQRPYVLMSSPAITQDQIYWIRAEKKLTMTNAEGEPKSKTLKSVFLTQPVRARVGVGLVNAQAAAAEIDYGTQATIDLSGIQANVDYALYIDNTRIDDGGTYNGQENGTLSITTQVTDGLKEDVLIIVKGTRDGATAEVGSVQLRVRAYPGLSIALSQQVVDHGVTTGVNAVISDGTFATQASVDYHLYYREISDPEFVHHKLSQPPATDVLEVDNGEGTTVKILRPAVPATTNNAPERYEAAPISAIDYQLLATLSPAADGDDLVFDLSALNTTQDTMFMVVASKAGHTQPTILSSNDRTTIGALFTRPMTTATHVINPNPVVNNTKARLEVANMQAGMLYYLEYTNGAKQAPKLYHDAQTASPRRDGVGFSKVGVDMAPGEATPTTFFVETNNPITDDKTLRLVAEKPQTGVSVIIASIDFTVSS
;
A
#
# COMPACT_ATOMS: atom_id res chain seq x y z
N MET A 1 -47.52 -51.39 19.45
CA MET A 1 -48.83 -52.05 19.39
C MET A 1 -49.36 -51.86 17.98
N THR A 2 -49.29 -52.88 17.13
CA THR A 2 -50.03 -52.90 15.87
C THR A 2 -51.48 -53.21 16.24
N VAL A 3 -52.34 -52.18 16.21
CA VAL A 3 -53.78 -52.39 16.29
C VAL A 3 -54.16 -52.99 14.94
N LYS A 4 -54.36 -54.31 14.89
CA LYS A 4 -54.77 -54.98 13.66
C LYS A 4 -56.18 -54.50 13.32
N THR A 5 -56.40 -53.97 12.12
CA THR A 5 -57.73 -53.56 11.67
C THR A 5 -58.71 -54.73 11.84
N PRO A 6 -59.85 -54.53 12.56
CA PRO A 6 -60.85 -55.57 12.73
C PRO A 6 -61.47 -55.95 11.37
N ASP A 7 -61.75 -57.23 11.19
CA ASP A 7 -62.47 -57.69 10.00
C ASP A 7 -63.95 -57.26 10.04
N PHE A 8 -64.63 -57.42 8.90
CA PHE A 8 -66.02 -57.02 8.73
C PHE A 8 -66.93 -57.62 9.80
N ASP A 9 -66.81 -58.92 10.07
CA ASP A 9 -67.67 -59.64 11.01
C ASP A 9 -67.49 -59.11 12.44
N THR A 10 -66.26 -58.79 12.83
CA THR A 10 -65.95 -58.19 14.14
C THR A 10 -66.55 -56.80 14.27
N LEU A 11 -66.43 -55.95 13.23
CA LEU A 11 -67.03 -54.60 13.20
C LEU A 11 -68.56 -54.68 13.31
N ARG A 12 -69.16 -55.58 12.51
CA ARG A 12 -70.59 -55.80 12.49
C ARG A 12 -71.12 -56.29 13.83
N GLN A 13 -70.46 -57.28 14.44
CA GLN A 13 -70.83 -57.78 15.77
C GLN A 13 -70.76 -56.66 16.82
N SER A 14 -69.68 -55.87 16.82
CA SER A 14 -69.54 -54.74 17.75
C SER A 14 -70.64 -53.70 17.57
N GLY A 15 -71.02 -53.41 16.32
CA GLY A 15 -72.14 -52.53 16.00
C GLY A 15 -73.48 -53.07 16.50
N LEU A 16 -73.74 -54.37 16.33
CA LEU A 16 -74.94 -55.02 16.85
C LEU A 16 -75.00 -55.00 18.38
N GLU A 17 -73.89 -55.28 19.06
CA GLU A 17 -73.80 -55.20 20.53
C GLU A 17 -74.08 -53.78 21.04
N LEU A 18 -73.58 -52.75 20.33
CA LEU A 18 -73.89 -51.35 20.64
C LEU A 18 -75.37 -51.01 20.46
N ILE A 19 -76.00 -51.46 19.37
CA ILE A 19 -77.44 -51.27 19.13
C ILE A 19 -78.26 -51.94 20.24
N GLN A 20 -77.95 -53.20 20.56
CA GLN A 20 -78.62 -53.96 21.63
C GLN A 20 -78.49 -53.27 23.00
N LYS A 21 -77.36 -52.61 23.26
CA LYS A 21 -77.12 -51.87 24.50
C LYS A 21 -77.83 -50.51 24.54
N LEU A 22 -77.87 -49.78 23.43
CA LEU A 22 -78.41 -48.42 23.35
C LEU A 22 -79.93 -48.41 23.13
N ALA A 23 -80.47 -49.41 22.45
CA ALA A 23 -81.89 -49.50 22.08
C ALA A 23 -82.53 -50.86 22.46
N PRO A 24 -82.34 -51.36 23.71
CA PRO A 24 -82.70 -52.73 24.09
C PRO A 24 -84.19 -53.07 23.97
N THR A 25 -85.05 -52.05 23.99
CA THR A 25 -86.52 -52.20 23.97
C THR A 25 -87.18 -51.53 22.77
N THR A 26 -86.50 -50.61 22.08
CA THR A 26 -87.05 -49.83 20.96
C THR A 26 -86.65 -50.39 19.60
N TRP A 27 -85.51 -51.10 19.50
CA TRP A 27 -85.09 -51.80 18.29
C TRP A 27 -84.70 -53.23 18.66
N THR A 28 -85.62 -54.18 18.43
CA THR A 28 -85.47 -55.57 18.89
C THR A 28 -85.28 -56.58 17.76
N ASP A 29 -85.56 -56.18 16.52
CA ASP A 29 -85.33 -56.97 15.31
C ASP A 29 -83.97 -56.61 14.71
N HIS A 30 -83.04 -57.56 14.72
CA HIS A 30 -81.68 -57.41 14.19
C HIS A 30 -81.41 -58.35 13.01
N ASN A 31 -82.46 -58.80 12.32
CA ASN A 31 -82.33 -59.65 11.15
C ASN A 31 -81.80 -58.87 9.94
N ASN A 32 -81.21 -59.58 8.96
CA ASN A 32 -80.66 -58.98 7.74
C ASN A 32 -81.71 -58.30 6.84
N ALA A 33 -83.00 -58.55 7.08
CA ALA A 33 -84.09 -57.89 6.36
C ALA A 33 -84.41 -56.49 6.92
N ASP A 34 -83.93 -56.16 8.13
CA ASP A 34 -84.11 -54.85 8.73
C ASP A 34 -83.23 -53.79 8.01
N PRO A 35 -83.82 -52.70 7.50
CA PRO A 35 -83.07 -51.66 6.82
C PRO A 35 -81.93 -51.03 7.64
N GLY A 36 -82.10 -50.86 8.95
CA GLY A 36 -81.08 -50.33 9.84
C GLY A 36 -79.89 -51.28 9.99
N ILE A 37 -80.09 -52.60 9.93
CA ILE A 37 -78.99 -53.57 9.88
C ILE A 37 -78.28 -53.52 8.53
N THR A 38 -79.01 -53.35 7.42
CA THR A 38 -78.37 -53.16 6.10
C THR A 38 -77.53 -51.88 6.04
N LEU A 39 -77.95 -50.81 6.73
CA LEU A 39 -77.17 -49.58 6.87
C LEU A 39 -75.91 -49.80 7.70
N LEU A 40 -76.03 -50.53 8.82
CA LEU A 40 -74.88 -50.90 9.65
C LEU A 40 -73.85 -51.68 8.84
N ASP A 41 -74.29 -52.65 8.03
CA ASP A 41 -73.40 -53.45 7.19
C ASP A 41 -72.60 -52.57 6.21
N GLN A 42 -73.24 -51.60 5.54
CA GLN A 42 -72.52 -50.70 4.63
C GLN A 42 -71.53 -49.78 5.35
N ILE A 43 -71.88 -49.28 6.55
CA ILE A 43 -70.96 -48.49 7.36
C ILE A 43 -69.77 -49.35 7.81
N CYS A 44 -69.99 -50.61 8.20
CA CYS A 44 -68.92 -51.53 8.56
C CYS A 44 -67.98 -51.79 7.39
N TYR A 45 -68.51 -51.88 6.16
CA TYR A 45 -67.70 -52.02 4.96
C TYR A 45 -66.82 -50.79 4.69
N ALA A 46 -67.36 -49.57 4.82
CA ALA A 46 -66.56 -48.36 4.67
C ALA A 46 -65.49 -48.21 5.77
N LEU A 47 -65.78 -48.63 7.00
CA LEU A 47 -64.79 -48.67 8.08
C LEU A 47 -63.68 -49.70 7.82
N LEU A 48 -64.01 -50.83 7.19
CA LEU A 48 -63.03 -51.83 6.76
C LEU A 48 -62.07 -51.24 5.70
N ASP A 49 -62.59 -50.52 4.70
CA ASP A 49 -61.76 -49.83 3.69
C ASP A 49 -60.86 -48.78 4.35
N LEU A 50 -61.41 -47.94 5.24
CA LEU A 50 -60.61 -46.96 5.97
C LEU A 50 -59.48 -47.63 6.76
N GLY A 51 -59.78 -48.71 7.50
CA GLY A 51 -58.79 -49.45 8.26
C GLY A 51 -57.73 -50.12 7.37
N TYR A 52 -58.13 -50.69 6.24
CA TYR A 52 -57.21 -51.26 5.24
C TYR A 52 -56.18 -50.22 4.75
N ARG A 53 -56.61 -48.99 4.49
CA ARG A 53 -55.69 -47.91 4.04
C ARG A 53 -54.83 -47.36 5.17
N VAL A 54 -55.30 -47.39 6.41
CA VAL A 54 -54.49 -47.03 7.60
C VAL A 54 -53.32 -48.00 7.78
N ASP A 55 -53.49 -49.27 7.38
CA ASP A 55 -52.46 -50.31 7.48
C ASP A 55 -51.39 -50.24 6.37
N PHE A 56 -51.45 -49.28 5.45
CA PHE A 56 -50.38 -49.05 4.47
C PHE A 56 -49.05 -48.67 5.14
N SER A 57 -47.96 -48.92 4.43
CA SER A 57 -46.62 -48.57 4.90
C SER A 57 -46.53 -47.07 5.15
N ILE A 58 -45.72 -46.65 6.13
CA ILE A 58 -45.57 -45.22 6.42
C ILE A 58 -44.96 -44.48 5.23
N GLU A 59 -44.10 -45.16 4.46
CA GLU A 59 -43.54 -44.67 3.21
C GLU A 59 -44.64 -44.32 2.20
N ASP A 60 -45.63 -45.18 2.02
CA ASP A 60 -46.75 -44.95 1.10
C ASP A 60 -47.72 -43.89 1.62
N LEU A 61 -47.99 -43.86 2.93
CA LEU A 61 -48.83 -42.84 3.56
C LEU A 61 -48.23 -41.43 3.44
N LEU A 62 -46.91 -41.32 3.41
CA LEU A 62 -46.19 -40.05 3.22
C LEU A 62 -46.04 -39.65 1.74
N ALA A 63 -46.28 -40.56 0.79
CA ALA A 63 -46.07 -40.31 -0.63
C ALA A 63 -47.21 -39.52 -1.32
N GLY A 64 -48.39 -39.44 -0.71
CA GLY A 64 -49.47 -38.59 -1.19
C GLY A 64 -49.18 -37.11 -0.92
N GLY A 65 -49.51 -36.20 -1.85
CA GLY A 65 -49.31 -34.76 -1.64
C GLY A 65 -47.91 -34.26 -2.03
N SER A 66 -47.27 -33.45 -1.18
CA SER A 66 -45.97 -32.81 -1.45
C SER A 66 -44.80 -33.51 -0.76
N ASP A 67 -43.60 -33.41 -1.36
CA ASP A 67 -42.33 -33.89 -0.78
C ASP A 67 -41.97 -33.23 0.58
N ALA A 68 -42.75 -32.24 1.02
CA ALA A 68 -42.53 -31.46 2.23
C ALA A 68 -42.50 -32.30 3.52
N ALA A 69 -43.21 -33.42 3.57
CA ALA A 69 -43.21 -34.32 4.73
C ALA A 69 -41.85 -35.03 4.90
N TYR A 70 -41.17 -35.31 3.79
CA TYR A 70 -39.83 -35.92 3.79
C TYR A 70 -38.74 -34.94 4.21
N GLU A 71 -38.98 -33.61 4.19
CA GLU A 71 -38.01 -32.61 4.63
C GLU A 71 -37.64 -32.76 6.12
N LEU A 72 -38.54 -33.29 6.95
CA LEU A 72 -38.29 -33.55 8.38
C LEU A 72 -37.62 -34.90 8.66
N LEU A 73 -37.46 -35.74 7.64
CA LEU A 73 -36.74 -37.01 7.73
C LEU A 73 -35.26 -36.77 7.41
N PHE A 74 -34.57 -36.10 8.34
CA PHE A 74 -33.15 -35.83 8.19
C PHE A 74 -32.36 -37.14 8.14
N SER A 75 -31.44 -37.22 7.17
CA SER A 75 -30.52 -38.32 7.07
C SER A 75 -29.53 -38.34 8.25
N PRO A 76 -28.95 -39.50 8.60
CA PRO A 76 -27.97 -39.60 9.68
C PRO A 76 -26.78 -38.64 9.50
N ARG A 77 -26.28 -38.47 8.27
CA ARG A 77 -25.19 -37.51 8.01
C ARG A 77 -25.56 -36.09 8.38
N LYS A 78 -26.81 -35.66 8.13
CA LYS A 78 -27.27 -34.32 8.51
C LYS A 78 -27.52 -34.21 10.02
N ALA A 79 -28.16 -35.22 10.61
CA ALA A 79 -28.64 -35.16 11.99
C ALA A 79 -27.57 -35.42 13.05
N LEU A 80 -26.55 -36.25 12.75
CA LEU A 80 -25.55 -36.71 13.72
C LEU A 80 -24.20 -36.01 13.58
N SER A 81 -23.81 -35.60 12.37
CA SER A 81 -22.53 -34.91 12.16
C SER A 81 -22.53 -33.55 12.85
N SER A 82 -21.41 -33.18 13.45
CA SER A 82 -21.21 -31.89 14.10
C SER A 82 -20.18 -31.04 13.35
N GLN A 83 -20.13 -29.74 13.65
CA GLN A 83 -18.95 -28.95 13.31
C GLN A 83 -17.75 -29.40 14.17
N PRO A 84 -16.50 -29.14 13.75
CA PRO A 84 -15.32 -29.48 14.53
C PRO A 84 -15.35 -28.87 15.94
N VAL A 85 -15.14 -29.70 16.96
CA VAL A 85 -15.11 -29.25 18.37
C VAL A 85 -13.75 -29.55 19.00
N VAL A 86 -13.15 -30.70 18.69
CA VAL A 86 -11.85 -31.11 19.23
C VAL A 86 -10.75 -31.01 18.17
N PRO A 87 -9.46 -30.94 18.55
CA PRO A 87 -8.35 -30.86 17.59
C PRO A 87 -8.35 -31.98 16.54
N GLU A 88 -8.77 -33.20 16.91
CA GLU A 88 -8.92 -34.33 15.98
C GLU A 88 -9.96 -34.07 14.88
N ASP A 89 -11.04 -33.35 15.19
CA ASP A 89 -12.06 -32.98 14.21
C ASP A 89 -11.56 -31.95 13.22
N TYR A 90 -10.86 -30.91 13.72
CA TYR A 90 -10.23 -29.92 12.85
C TYR A 90 -9.21 -30.58 11.93
N ARG A 91 -8.45 -31.54 12.45
CA ARG A 91 -7.51 -32.35 11.65
C ARG A 91 -8.23 -33.14 10.56
N ARG A 92 -9.33 -33.84 10.87
CA ARG A 92 -10.15 -34.56 9.87
C ARG A 92 -10.69 -33.65 8.79
N MET A 93 -11.23 -32.50 9.19
CA MET A 93 -11.75 -31.48 8.28
C MET A 93 -10.65 -30.93 7.36
N LEU A 94 -9.44 -30.70 7.89
CA LEU A 94 -8.31 -30.19 7.10
C LEU A 94 -7.74 -31.25 6.14
N ILE A 95 -7.66 -32.52 6.55
CA ILE A 95 -7.22 -33.63 5.68
C ILE A 95 -8.19 -33.84 4.51
N ASP A 96 -9.45 -33.45 4.66
CA ASP A 96 -10.47 -33.52 3.60
C ASP A 96 -10.32 -32.40 2.55
N VAL A 97 -9.44 -31.41 2.79
CA VAL A 97 -9.13 -30.33 1.83
C VAL A 97 -8.09 -30.82 0.83
N GLU A 98 -8.33 -30.54 -0.45
CA GLU A 98 -7.41 -30.89 -1.54
C GLU A 98 -6.01 -30.28 -1.32
N GLY A 99 -4.96 -31.08 -1.58
CA GLY A 99 -3.57 -30.66 -1.40
C GLY A 99 -3.04 -30.74 0.03
N ILE A 100 -3.88 -31.06 1.03
CA ILE A 100 -3.46 -31.31 2.42
C ILE A 100 -3.27 -32.81 2.64
N GLN A 101 -2.03 -33.23 2.90
CA GLN A 101 -1.74 -34.62 3.27
C GLN A 101 -2.07 -34.88 4.73
N ASN A 102 -1.72 -33.93 5.62
CA ASN A 102 -1.96 -34.03 7.05
C ASN A 102 -2.00 -32.64 7.70
N ALA A 103 -2.60 -32.53 8.89
CA ALA A 103 -2.64 -31.30 9.66
C ALA A 103 -2.55 -31.58 11.16
N HIS A 104 -1.94 -30.67 11.91
CA HIS A 104 -1.86 -30.74 13.36
C HIS A 104 -2.38 -29.43 13.96
N VAL A 105 -3.32 -29.55 14.90
CA VAL A 105 -3.91 -28.42 15.60
C VAL A 105 -3.51 -28.49 17.06
N SER A 106 -2.90 -27.42 17.56
CA SER A 106 -2.44 -27.31 18.96
C SER A 106 -2.95 -26.03 19.60
N THR A 107 -3.23 -26.09 20.90
CA THR A 107 -3.60 -24.89 21.67
C THR A 107 -2.37 -24.04 21.95
N ASN A 108 -2.49 -22.75 21.72
CA ASN A 108 -1.47 -21.76 22.05
C ASN A 108 -1.92 -20.93 23.26
N THR A 109 -0.99 -20.68 24.19
CA THR A 109 -1.22 -19.79 25.35
C THR A 109 -0.30 -18.58 25.38
N ALA A 110 0.68 -18.54 24.48
CA ALA A 110 1.59 -17.43 24.31
C ALA A 110 1.03 -16.50 23.23
N SER A 111 0.58 -15.31 23.64
CA SER A 111 0.11 -14.30 22.70
C SER A 111 1.28 -13.67 21.94
N SER A 112 1.06 -13.32 20.68
CA SER A 112 1.94 -12.44 19.92
C SER A 112 1.25 -11.09 19.65
N PRO A 113 1.60 -10.00 20.36
CA PRO A 113 2.73 -9.83 21.28
C PRO A 113 2.48 -10.36 22.70
N VAL A 114 3.56 -10.56 23.46
CA VAL A 114 3.50 -11.03 24.85
C VAL A 114 2.93 -9.95 25.76
N LEU A 115 1.90 -10.31 26.52
CA LEU A 115 1.16 -9.42 27.41
C LEU A 115 1.58 -9.58 28.87
N TYR A 116 1.61 -8.47 29.61
CA TYR A 116 1.86 -8.44 31.05
C TYR A 116 0.79 -7.64 31.76
N TYR A 117 0.37 -8.13 32.93
CA TYR A 117 -0.52 -7.44 33.84
C TYR A 117 0.25 -6.88 35.04
N ALA A 118 0.00 -5.61 35.36
CA ALA A 118 0.52 -4.90 36.51
C ALA A 118 -0.58 -4.80 37.59
N PRO A 119 -0.54 -5.62 38.66
CA PRO A 119 -1.66 -5.72 39.60
C PRO A 119 -1.89 -4.49 40.48
N PHE A 120 -0.86 -3.65 40.69
CA PHE A 120 -0.97 -2.48 41.57
C PHE A 120 -1.54 -1.27 40.83
N SER A 121 -1.11 -1.04 39.60
CA SER A 121 -1.64 0.00 38.71
C SER A 121 -2.91 -0.41 37.92
N GLU A 122 -3.26 -1.71 37.94
CA GLU A 122 -4.36 -2.33 37.20
C GLU A 122 -4.23 -2.10 35.67
N GLU A 123 -3.01 -2.26 35.16
CA GLU A 123 -2.66 -1.98 33.76
C GLU A 123 -2.23 -3.23 33.00
N LEU A 124 -2.62 -3.32 31.72
CA LEU A 124 -2.11 -4.29 30.76
C LEU A 124 -1.06 -3.61 29.90
N VAL A 125 0.15 -4.17 29.83
CA VAL A 125 1.30 -3.60 29.13
C VAL A 125 1.97 -4.64 28.24
N LEU A 126 2.76 -4.19 27.28
CA LEU A 126 3.62 -5.03 26.45
C LEU A 126 4.98 -5.27 27.11
N ALA A 127 5.65 -6.35 26.70
CA ALA A 127 6.97 -6.74 27.22
C ALA A 127 8.01 -5.60 27.16
N ASP A 128 8.05 -4.88 26.04
CA ASP A 128 9.04 -3.84 25.77
C ASP A 128 8.86 -2.59 26.64
N TYR A 129 7.68 -2.42 27.25
CA TYR A 129 7.37 -1.28 28.13
C TYR A 129 7.75 -1.50 29.60
N ARG A 130 8.29 -2.68 29.94
CA ARG A 130 8.59 -3.06 31.33
C ARG A 130 9.69 -2.22 32.00
N SER A 131 10.56 -1.57 31.22
CA SER A 131 11.75 -0.86 31.70
C SER A 131 11.49 0.57 32.21
N GLU A 132 10.34 1.18 31.91
CA GLU A 132 10.03 2.58 32.27
C GLU A 132 9.13 2.76 33.51
N LEU A 133 8.69 1.66 34.13
CA LEU A 133 7.66 1.67 35.17
C LEU A 133 8.20 1.37 36.58
N LEU A 134 7.35 1.62 37.59
CA LEU A 134 7.72 1.80 39.01
C LEU A 134 8.64 0.69 39.58
N PRO A 135 9.68 1.03 40.38
CA PRO A 135 10.65 0.07 40.95
C PRO A 135 10.06 -1.06 41.82
N ASN A 136 8.79 -0.97 42.22
CA ASN A 136 8.14 -1.86 43.19
C ASN A 136 7.03 -2.75 42.58
N GLU A 137 6.80 -2.74 41.26
CA GLU A 137 5.75 -3.56 40.62
C GLU A 137 6.26 -4.93 40.13
N VAL A 138 5.57 -6.01 40.53
CA VAL A 138 5.80 -7.38 40.03
C VAL A 138 4.80 -7.68 38.92
N TYR A 139 5.27 -7.66 37.68
CA TYR A 139 4.49 -7.99 36.49
C TYR A 139 4.22 -9.49 36.38
N ARG A 140 3.03 -9.84 35.90
CA ARG A 140 2.63 -11.23 35.62
C ARG A 140 2.39 -11.41 34.11
N PRO A 141 2.96 -12.43 33.46
CA PRO A 141 2.65 -12.70 32.07
C PRO A 141 1.19 -13.15 31.95
N VAL A 142 0.46 -12.59 30.99
CA VAL A 142 -0.92 -12.96 30.70
C VAL A 142 -0.91 -14.08 29.67
N GLN A 143 -1.51 -15.22 30.01
CA GLN A 143 -1.65 -16.36 29.12
C GLN A 143 -3.06 -16.37 28.53
N LEU A 144 -3.18 -15.97 27.27
CA LEU A 144 -4.46 -16.00 26.58
C LEU A 144 -4.90 -17.45 26.35
N LYS A 145 -6.21 -17.71 26.49
CA LYS A 145 -6.83 -19.01 26.23
C LYS A 145 -7.74 -18.90 25.02
N GLY A 146 -7.84 -20.01 24.29
CA GLY A 146 -8.64 -20.07 23.06
C GLY A 146 -7.86 -19.74 21.80
N LEU A 147 -6.53 -19.55 21.87
CA LEU A 147 -5.71 -19.46 20.66
C LEU A 147 -5.33 -20.86 20.17
N VAL A 148 -5.34 -21.05 18.86
CA VAL A 148 -4.96 -22.31 18.21
C VAL A 148 -3.93 -22.04 17.11
N ASP A 149 -2.95 -22.91 17.03
CA ASP A 149 -1.98 -22.98 15.95
C ASP A 149 -2.29 -24.18 15.06
N VAL A 150 -2.15 -24.00 13.75
CA VAL A 150 -2.39 -25.03 12.74
C VAL A 150 -1.14 -25.23 11.90
N ASN A 151 -0.58 -26.43 11.94
CA ASN A 151 0.57 -26.82 11.13
C ASN A 151 0.10 -27.77 10.03
N ILE A 152 0.35 -27.39 8.78
CA ILE A 152 -0.14 -28.10 7.59
C ILE A 152 1.03 -28.81 6.93
N GLN A 153 0.84 -30.09 6.64
CA GLN A 153 1.69 -30.85 5.74
C GLN A 153 0.96 -30.96 4.39
N LYS A 154 1.47 -30.23 3.40
CA LYS A 154 0.96 -30.28 2.03
C LYS A 154 1.39 -31.58 1.34
N THR A 155 0.66 -31.99 0.30
CA THR A 155 1.16 -33.01 -0.61
C THR A 155 2.37 -32.47 -1.40
N PRO A 156 3.32 -33.33 -1.82
CA PRO A 156 4.51 -32.87 -2.54
C PRO A 156 4.18 -32.10 -3.84
N GLU A 157 3.10 -32.49 -4.54
CA GLU A 157 2.66 -31.86 -5.78
C GLU A 157 1.88 -30.55 -5.57
N ALA A 158 1.40 -30.27 -4.35
CA ALA A 158 0.60 -29.08 -4.07
C ALA A 158 1.47 -27.84 -3.87
N ASN A 159 0.95 -26.70 -4.34
CA ASN A 159 1.57 -25.40 -4.16
C ASN A 159 1.09 -24.75 -2.84
N GLU A 160 2.03 -24.17 -2.09
CA GLU A 160 1.76 -23.51 -0.81
C GLU A 160 0.78 -22.34 -0.95
N THR A 161 0.87 -21.58 -2.04
CA THR A 161 0.01 -20.41 -2.30
C THR A 161 -1.46 -20.76 -2.45
N ASP A 162 -1.77 -22.01 -2.79
CA ASP A 162 -3.13 -22.46 -3.08
C ASP A 162 -3.74 -23.16 -1.85
N VAL A 163 -2.93 -23.91 -1.10
CA VAL A 163 -3.38 -24.69 0.06
C VAL A 163 -3.65 -23.82 1.29
N GLU A 164 -2.77 -22.86 1.59
CA GLU A 164 -2.88 -22.06 2.82
C GLU A 164 -4.19 -21.23 2.87
N PRO A 165 -4.63 -20.52 1.80
CA PRO A 165 -5.90 -19.79 1.83
C PRO A 165 -7.12 -20.70 2.02
N LEU A 166 -7.14 -21.87 1.38
CA LEU A 166 -8.23 -22.85 1.50
C LEU A 166 -8.33 -23.40 2.92
N ALA A 167 -7.20 -23.80 3.51
CA ALA A 167 -7.15 -24.26 4.89
C ALA A 167 -7.59 -23.18 5.88
N TYR A 168 -7.12 -21.95 5.67
CA TYR A 168 -7.44 -20.79 6.49
C TYR A 168 -8.95 -20.50 6.49
N GLN A 169 -9.56 -20.45 5.31
CA GLN A 169 -11.00 -20.24 5.17
C GLN A 169 -11.81 -21.34 5.87
N GLN A 170 -11.39 -22.61 5.72
CA GLN A 170 -12.09 -23.74 6.31
C GLN A 170 -12.02 -23.75 7.85
N VAL A 171 -10.87 -23.37 8.42
CA VAL A 171 -10.70 -23.21 9.88
C VAL A 171 -11.56 -22.07 10.42
N LEU A 172 -11.58 -20.91 9.74
CA LEU A 172 -12.37 -19.77 10.20
C LEU A 172 -13.87 -20.01 10.10
N ALA A 173 -14.35 -20.64 9.01
CA ALA A 173 -15.74 -21.04 8.84
C ALA A 173 -16.25 -21.99 9.94
N SER A 174 -15.32 -22.79 10.51
CA SER A 174 -15.59 -23.80 11.53
C SER A 174 -15.05 -23.44 12.91
N ARG A 175 -14.65 -22.18 13.13
CA ARG A 175 -14.02 -21.71 14.36
C ARG A 175 -14.97 -21.82 15.55
N GLY A 176 -14.46 -22.27 16.70
CA GLY A 176 -15.24 -22.32 17.95
C GLY A 176 -15.45 -20.94 18.57
N LEU A 177 -16.57 -20.73 19.26
CA LEU A 177 -16.88 -19.46 19.93
C LEU A 177 -15.79 -19.09 20.95
N ALA A 178 -15.34 -17.84 20.93
CA ALA A 178 -14.25 -17.33 21.77
C ALA A 178 -12.90 -18.06 21.61
N THR A 179 -12.67 -18.69 20.46
CA THR A 179 -11.36 -19.22 20.04
C THR A 179 -10.86 -18.48 18.80
N ASP A 180 -9.57 -18.37 18.56
CA ASP A 180 -9.07 -17.76 17.33
C ASP A 180 -7.78 -18.41 16.82
N LEU A 181 -7.56 -18.33 15.52
CA LEU A 181 -6.34 -18.79 14.88
C LEU A 181 -5.22 -17.79 15.15
N GLU A 182 -4.12 -18.25 15.76
CA GLU A 182 -2.94 -17.43 16.01
C GLU A 182 -1.93 -17.59 14.88
N ASN A 183 -1.48 -18.82 14.61
CA ASN A 183 -0.60 -19.12 13.50
C ASN A 183 -1.15 -20.24 12.62
N MET A 184 -1.00 -20.08 11.31
CA MET A 184 -1.14 -21.14 10.33
C MET A 184 0.16 -21.24 9.56
N THR A 185 0.82 -22.39 9.64
CA THR A 185 2.10 -22.60 8.97
C THR A 185 2.02 -23.81 8.06
N VAL A 186 2.37 -23.63 6.79
CA VAL A 186 2.69 -24.74 5.92
C VAL A 186 4.12 -25.15 6.25
N LEU A 187 4.29 -26.39 6.68
CA LEU A 187 5.58 -26.86 7.17
C LEU A 187 6.57 -26.97 6.00
N PRO A 188 7.77 -26.36 6.09
CA PRO A 188 8.81 -26.53 5.08
C PRO A 188 9.26 -27.99 5.02
N GLU A 189 9.70 -28.44 3.85
CA GLU A 189 10.06 -29.84 3.62
C GLU A 189 11.45 -30.17 4.20
N GLU A 190 11.57 -31.36 4.80
CA GLU A 190 12.83 -32.02 5.18
C GLU A 190 12.92 -33.30 4.34
N LYS A 191 13.69 -33.24 3.25
CA LYS A 191 13.87 -34.37 2.35
C LYS A 191 14.76 -35.45 2.96
N VAL A 192 14.34 -36.70 2.81
CA VAL A 192 15.05 -37.87 3.31
C VAL A 192 15.31 -38.83 2.15
N LYS A 193 16.56 -39.28 2.05
CA LYS A 193 17.01 -40.28 1.08
C LYS A 193 17.27 -41.62 1.74
N ILE A 194 17.01 -42.69 0.99
CA ILE A 194 17.14 -44.07 1.48
C ILE A 194 18.03 -44.85 0.50
N ARG A 195 19.01 -45.55 1.06
CA ARG A 195 19.84 -46.53 0.36
C ARG A 195 19.52 -47.92 0.87
N VAL A 196 19.20 -48.84 -0.03
CA VAL A 196 18.90 -50.24 0.32
C VAL A 196 19.53 -51.22 -0.68
N ALA A 197 20.13 -52.28 -0.15
CA ALA A 197 20.63 -53.42 -0.93
C ALA A 197 19.88 -54.69 -0.51
N LEU A 198 19.30 -55.39 -1.48
CA LEU A 198 18.36 -56.49 -1.27
C LEU A 198 18.83 -57.76 -1.98
N GLU A 199 18.74 -58.91 -1.32
CA GLU A 199 19.00 -60.23 -1.93
C GLU A 199 17.69 -60.80 -2.49
N LEU A 200 17.69 -61.12 -3.78
CA LEU A 200 16.53 -61.67 -4.49
C LEU A 200 16.30 -63.14 -4.15
N GLY A 201 15.04 -63.49 -3.88
CA GLY A 201 14.57 -64.87 -3.76
C GLY A 201 13.99 -65.36 -5.09
N THR A 202 12.66 -65.52 -5.10
CA THR A 202 11.91 -66.11 -6.23
C THR A 202 11.29 -65.11 -7.20
N ALA A 203 11.65 -63.83 -7.13
CA ALA A 203 11.09 -62.78 -8.00
C ALA A 203 11.33 -63.10 -9.49
N GLN A 204 10.26 -63.00 -10.30
CA GLN A 204 10.29 -63.23 -11.76
C GLN A 204 10.44 -61.95 -12.58
N ASP A 205 9.96 -60.81 -12.05
CA ASP A 205 10.01 -59.47 -12.66
C ASP A 205 10.69 -58.54 -11.64
N VAL A 206 11.89 -58.07 -11.96
CA VAL A 206 12.70 -57.25 -11.04
C VAL A 206 12.20 -55.81 -11.05
N GLU A 207 11.80 -55.30 -12.21
CA GLU A 207 11.28 -53.96 -12.42
C GLU A 207 9.99 -53.73 -11.62
N ALA A 208 9.03 -54.66 -11.66
CA ALA A 208 7.81 -54.60 -10.87
C ALA A 208 8.08 -54.68 -9.36
N LEU A 209 9.08 -55.47 -8.94
CA LEU A 209 9.51 -55.53 -7.55
C LEU A 209 10.17 -54.21 -7.11
N THR A 210 11.02 -53.60 -7.94
CA THR A 210 11.62 -52.29 -7.65
C THR A 210 10.56 -51.22 -7.48
N ALA A 211 9.56 -51.17 -8.37
CA ALA A 211 8.44 -50.22 -8.27
C ALA A 211 7.66 -50.40 -6.96
N ARG A 212 7.42 -51.65 -6.52
CA ARG A 212 6.79 -51.96 -5.22
C ARG A 212 7.66 -51.57 -4.02
N VAL A 213 8.97 -51.81 -4.08
CA VAL A 213 9.91 -51.40 -3.03
C VAL A 213 9.93 -49.88 -2.91
N LEU A 214 10.07 -49.17 -4.03
CA LEU A 214 10.02 -47.71 -4.09
C LEU A 214 8.70 -47.17 -3.50
N HIS A 215 7.57 -47.76 -3.89
CA HIS A 215 6.26 -47.42 -3.36
C HIS A 215 6.15 -47.63 -1.84
N LEU A 216 6.70 -48.71 -1.29
CA LEU A 216 6.72 -48.96 0.15
C LEU A 216 7.63 -47.99 0.91
N LEU A 217 8.81 -47.69 0.37
CA LEU A 217 9.71 -46.69 0.95
C LEU A 217 9.03 -45.32 0.97
N TYR A 218 8.40 -44.94 -0.15
CA TYR A 218 7.63 -43.71 -0.27
C TYR A 218 6.49 -43.67 0.74
N GLN A 219 5.63 -44.69 0.80
CA GLN A 219 4.50 -44.74 1.75
C GLN A 219 4.94 -44.71 3.23
N TYR A 220 6.10 -45.30 3.54
CA TYR A 220 6.61 -45.32 4.92
C TYR A 220 7.02 -43.92 5.40
N VAL A 221 7.66 -43.13 4.53
CA VAL A 221 8.08 -41.76 4.81
C VAL A 221 6.92 -40.77 4.66
N ASN A 222 6.10 -40.95 3.62
CA ASN A 222 4.94 -40.13 3.27
C ASN A 222 3.64 -40.94 3.45
N PRO A 223 3.19 -41.18 4.69
CA PRO A 223 1.96 -41.92 4.94
C PRO A 223 0.74 -41.18 4.37
N SER A 224 -0.23 -41.93 3.83
CA SER A 224 -1.49 -41.40 3.33
C SER A 224 -2.68 -41.91 4.14
N PHE A 225 -3.74 -41.11 4.18
CA PHE A 225 -5.02 -41.52 4.76
C PHE A 225 -5.85 -42.26 3.70
N SER A 226 -6.44 -43.38 4.10
CA SER A 226 -7.37 -44.13 3.25
C SER A 226 -8.79 -43.83 3.70
N PHE A 227 -9.56 -43.21 2.80
CA PHE A 227 -10.97 -42.92 2.99
C PHE A 227 -11.81 -44.13 2.58
N GLN A 228 -12.85 -44.43 3.36
CA GLN A 228 -13.76 -45.55 3.10
C GLN A 228 -15.16 -45.05 2.76
N PRO A 229 -15.90 -45.72 1.84
CA PRO A 229 -17.31 -45.47 1.64
C PRO A 229 -18.13 -45.94 2.84
N LEU A 230 -19.36 -45.42 2.99
CA LEU A 230 -20.25 -45.70 4.12
C LEU A 230 -20.45 -47.20 4.38
N ASN A 231 -20.72 -47.97 3.33
CA ASN A 231 -21.00 -49.41 3.43
C ASN A 231 -19.81 -50.20 3.98
N ALA A 232 -18.57 -49.81 3.64
CA ALA A 232 -17.37 -50.46 4.16
C ALA A 232 -17.09 -50.00 5.61
N PHE A 233 -17.20 -48.69 5.87
CA PHE A 233 -16.89 -48.12 7.18
C PHE A 233 -17.86 -48.55 8.29
N ARG A 234 -19.13 -48.83 7.93
CA ARG A 234 -20.22 -49.22 8.86
C ARG A 234 -20.13 -50.66 9.37
N GLN A 235 -19.48 -51.59 8.66
CA GLN A 235 -19.57 -53.04 8.96
C GLN A 235 -19.22 -53.39 10.40
N GLU A 236 -18.32 -52.64 11.04
CA GLU A 236 -17.82 -52.89 12.39
C GLU A 236 -18.12 -51.75 13.39
N ARG A 237 -18.95 -50.75 13.03
CA ARG A 237 -19.15 -49.52 13.85
C ARG A 237 -20.59 -49.10 13.89
N LEU A 238 -21.09 -48.61 15.02
CA LEU A 238 -22.48 -48.11 15.13
C LEU A 238 -22.71 -46.83 14.29
N ILE A 239 -23.97 -46.50 13.97
CA ILE A 239 -24.27 -45.32 13.11
C ILE A 239 -23.77 -44.03 13.77
N GLU A 240 -23.97 -43.91 15.07
CA GLU A 240 -23.48 -42.81 15.90
C GLU A 240 -21.95 -42.69 15.89
N GLU A 241 -21.22 -43.79 15.77
CA GLU A 241 -19.75 -43.78 15.68
C GLU A 241 -19.27 -43.43 14.27
N VAL A 242 -20.06 -43.80 13.25
CA VAL A 242 -19.76 -43.50 11.84
C VAL A 242 -19.84 -41.99 11.57
N PHE A 243 -20.86 -41.33 12.09
CA PHE A 243 -21.11 -39.90 11.88
C PHE A 243 -20.65 -39.02 13.06
N ASP A 244 -19.75 -39.53 13.89
CA ASP A 244 -19.14 -38.74 14.97
C ASP A 244 -18.12 -37.74 14.39
N GLY A 245 -18.33 -36.45 14.65
CA GLY A 245 -17.51 -35.34 14.17
C GLY A 245 -17.96 -34.74 12.82
N PRO A 246 -17.05 -34.09 12.08
CA PRO A 246 -17.39 -33.36 10.86
C PRO A 246 -17.72 -34.27 9.68
N ALA A 247 -18.70 -33.83 8.88
CA ALA A 247 -19.09 -34.49 7.65
C ALA A 247 -18.05 -34.23 6.55
N MET A 248 -17.30 -35.27 6.16
CA MET A 248 -16.21 -35.19 5.17
C MET A 248 -16.71 -35.54 3.76
N ALA A 249 -16.21 -34.82 2.76
CA ALA A 249 -16.54 -34.96 1.35
C ALA A 249 -15.92 -36.21 0.71
N ASN A 250 -14.68 -36.56 1.09
CA ASN A 250 -13.93 -37.65 0.44
C ASN A 250 -14.18 -39.04 1.05
N GLY A 251 -15.09 -39.17 2.02
CA GLY A 251 -15.45 -40.45 2.66
C GLY A 251 -15.25 -40.43 4.17
N PHE A 252 -15.18 -41.62 4.78
CA PHE A 252 -15.01 -41.78 6.22
C PHE A 252 -13.57 -42.12 6.58
N LEU A 253 -13.08 -41.52 7.66
CA LEU A 253 -11.73 -41.70 8.18
C LEU A 253 -11.80 -42.18 9.63
N SER A 254 -11.08 -43.25 9.95
CA SER A 254 -11.10 -43.80 11.31
C SER A 254 -10.20 -43.00 12.26
N LYS A 255 -10.63 -42.84 13.53
CA LYS A 255 -9.80 -42.21 14.56
C LYS A 255 -8.50 -42.99 14.83
N GLU A 256 -8.49 -44.30 14.58
CA GLU A 256 -7.28 -45.11 14.70
C GLU A 256 -6.20 -44.75 13.68
N GLN A 257 -6.59 -44.43 12.43
CA GLN A 257 -5.64 -43.94 11.42
C GLN A 257 -5.05 -42.60 11.86
N LEU A 258 -5.85 -41.67 12.41
CA LEU A 258 -5.35 -40.39 12.92
C LEU A 258 -4.30 -40.57 14.02
N ARG A 259 -4.52 -41.51 14.95
CA ARG A 259 -3.58 -41.82 16.05
C ARG A 259 -2.30 -42.50 15.55
N LYS A 260 -2.38 -43.35 14.53
CA LYS A 260 -1.20 -44.00 13.91
C LYS A 260 -0.32 -43.01 13.15
N PHE A 261 -0.91 -41.94 12.62
CA PHE A 261 -0.22 -40.94 11.81
C PHE A 261 0.10 -39.67 12.60
N GLU A 262 0.53 -39.78 13.85
CA GLU A 262 1.13 -38.64 14.55
C GLU A 262 2.49 -38.26 13.94
N LYS A 263 2.87 -36.98 14.08
CA LYS A 263 4.14 -36.47 13.57
C LYS A 263 5.28 -37.24 14.25
N ARG A 264 6.04 -38.00 13.47
CA ARG A 264 7.18 -38.79 13.99
C ARG A 264 8.33 -37.86 14.34
N ALA A 265 8.89 -38.01 15.53
CA ALA A 265 10.12 -37.32 15.92
C ALA A 265 11.39 -37.98 15.36
N GLU A 266 11.27 -39.22 14.88
CA GLU A 266 12.39 -40.03 14.40
C GLU A 266 11.93 -41.06 13.36
N LEU A 267 12.81 -41.40 12.40
CA LEU A 267 12.66 -42.55 11.52
C LEU A 267 13.55 -43.70 12.00
N ARG A 268 12.96 -44.89 12.13
CA ARG A 268 13.68 -46.09 12.59
C ARG A 268 14.03 -46.99 11.42
N ARG A 269 15.28 -47.43 11.35
CA ARG A 269 15.73 -48.42 10.35
C ARG A 269 15.06 -49.79 10.54
N SER A 270 14.79 -50.17 11.79
CA SER A 270 14.11 -51.43 12.13
C SER A 270 12.73 -51.57 11.48
N ASP A 271 12.00 -50.46 11.40
CA ASP A 271 10.63 -50.45 10.92
C ASP A 271 10.62 -50.63 9.39
N LEU A 272 11.57 -50.01 8.68
CA LEU A 272 11.78 -50.25 7.25
C LEU A 272 12.23 -51.68 6.95
N VAL A 273 13.11 -52.26 7.78
CA VAL A 273 13.48 -53.68 7.67
C VAL A 273 12.23 -54.56 7.76
N GLN A 274 11.35 -54.30 8.72
CA GLN A 274 10.10 -55.04 8.86
C GLN A 274 9.17 -54.85 7.65
N VAL A 275 9.03 -53.62 7.16
CA VAL A 275 8.19 -53.30 5.98
C VAL A 275 8.70 -54.02 4.73
N LEU A 276 10.01 -54.01 4.48
CA LEU A 276 10.60 -54.64 3.30
C LEU A 276 10.60 -56.18 3.40
N MET A 277 10.81 -56.75 4.58
CA MET A 277 10.76 -58.21 4.78
C MET A 277 9.34 -58.79 4.59
N ASN A 278 8.28 -57.97 4.61
CA ASN A 278 6.93 -58.42 4.26
C ASN A 278 6.79 -58.82 2.77
N LEU A 279 7.78 -58.52 1.93
CA LEU A 279 7.84 -58.93 0.53
C LEU A 279 8.41 -60.35 0.32
N ALA A 280 8.63 -61.13 1.39
CA ALA A 280 9.02 -62.53 1.27
C ALA A 280 7.92 -63.36 0.56
N PRO A 281 8.26 -64.30 -0.36
CA PRO A 281 9.59 -64.85 -0.66
C PRO A 281 10.36 -64.15 -1.80
N GLU A 282 9.87 -63.02 -2.34
CA GLU A 282 10.53 -62.30 -3.44
C GLU A 282 11.85 -61.67 -2.99
N ILE A 283 11.89 -61.16 -1.75
CA ILE A 283 13.10 -60.71 -1.06
C ILE A 283 13.51 -61.79 -0.05
N LYS A 284 14.75 -62.27 -0.15
CA LYS A 284 15.34 -63.28 0.74
C LYS A 284 15.95 -62.65 1.99
N THR A 285 16.69 -61.56 1.84
CA THR A 285 17.30 -60.81 2.95
C THR A 285 17.66 -59.37 2.55
N ILE A 286 17.93 -58.52 3.54
CA ILE A 286 18.40 -57.14 3.37
C ILE A 286 19.90 -57.11 3.69
N LEU A 287 20.72 -56.74 2.73
CA LEU A 287 22.18 -56.68 2.88
C LEU A 287 22.61 -55.41 3.61
N THR A 288 22.12 -54.25 3.17
CA THR A 288 22.35 -52.94 3.79
C THR A 288 21.10 -52.07 3.72
N LEU A 289 20.90 -51.22 4.73
CA LEU A 289 19.84 -50.22 4.77
C LEU A 289 20.32 -49.00 5.54
N ASP A 290 20.37 -47.87 4.86
CA ASP A 290 20.80 -46.58 5.40
C ASP A 290 19.79 -45.49 5.03
N ILE A 291 19.57 -44.56 5.97
CA ILE A 291 18.68 -43.41 5.83
C ILE A 291 19.53 -42.17 6.13
N ALA A 292 19.44 -41.14 5.29
CA ALA A 292 20.13 -39.86 5.49
C ALA A 292 19.22 -38.69 5.10
N LYS A 293 19.50 -37.51 5.63
CA LYS A 293 18.83 -36.27 5.21
C LYS A 293 19.48 -35.69 3.97
N GLU A 294 18.76 -34.84 3.26
CA GLU A 294 19.32 -34.07 2.14
C GLU A 294 20.58 -33.29 2.58
N GLY A 295 21.67 -33.44 1.81
CA GLY A 295 22.97 -32.83 2.11
C GLY A 295 23.84 -33.56 3.15
N GLU A 296 23.33 -34.59 3.82
CA GLU A 296 24.11 -35.46 4.72
C GLU A 296 24.65 -36.69 3.97
N GLU A 297 25.84 -37.16 4.34
CA GLU A 297 26.36 -38.45 3.88
C GLU A 297 25.68 -39.61 4.62
N PHE A 298 25.48 -40.74 3.93
CA PHE A 298 25.00 -41.96 4.59
C PHE A 298 26.01 -42.41 5.66
N SER A 299 25.56 -42.49 6.91
CA SER A 299 26.40 -42.96 8.01
C SER A 299 26.81 -44.42 7.80
N SER A 300 28.12 -44.68 7.85
CA SER A 300 28.70 -46.03 7.83
C SER A 300 28.68 -46.73 9.20
N HIS A 301 28.17 -46.06 10.25
CA HIS A 301 28.12 -46.62 11.59
C HIS A 301 26.92 -47.57 11.76
N ARG A 302 27.22 -48.85 12.01
CA ARG A 302 26.25 -49.94 12.23
C ARG A 302 25.23 -49.72 13.37
N LEU A 303 25.41 -48.68 14.19
CA LEU A 303 24.64 -48.39 15.40
C LEU A 303 23.64 -47.22 15.23
N ASP A 304 23.63 -46.53 14.09
CA ASP A 304 22.75 -45.37 13.86
C ASP A 304 21.34 -45.81 13.43
N TRP A 305 20.61 -46.50 14.30
CA TRP A 305 19.28 -47.05 13.98
C TRP A 305 18.15 -46.01 13.92
N LEU A 306 18.44 -44.77 14.32
CA LEU A 306 17.48 -43.67 14.49
C LEU A 306 17.95 -42.44 13.72
N VAL A 307 17.08 -41.89 12.88
CA VAL A 307 17.30 -40.58 12.24
C VAL A 307 16.35 -39.57 12.88
N PRO A 308 16.86 -38.57 13.64
CA PRO A 308 16.01 -37.57 14.27
C PRO A 308 15.43 -36.61 13.23
N LEU A 309 14.16 -36.22 13.39
CA LEU A 309 13.43 -35.34 12.47
C LEU A 309 13.19 -33.97 13.11
N ASP A 310 13.14 -32.91 12.29
CA ASP A 310 12.82 -31.58 12.77
C ASP A 310 11.31 -31.43 13.06
N ALA A 311 10.97 -31.07 14.30
CA ALA A 311 9.60 -30.85 14.73
C ALA A 311 8.91 -29.70 13.98
N ASN A 312 9.63 -28.84 13.27
CA ASN A 312 9.10 -27.72 12.49
C ASN A 312 9.11 -27.97 10.97
N LYS A 313 9.48 -29.16 10.51
CA LYS A 313 9.48 -29.52 9.07
C LYS A 313 8.54 -30.68 8.77
N ALA A 314 8.09 -30.77 7.53
CA ALA A 314 7.37 -31.92 6.99
C ALA A 314 8.39 -32.87 6.35
N VAL A 315 8.41 -34.13 6.77
CA VAL A 315 9.34 -35.11 6.21
C VAL A 315 8.82 -35.56 4.85
N VAL A 316 9.68 -35.53 3.84
CA VAL A 316 9.34 -35.92 2.47
C VAL A 316 10.39 -36.91 1.96
N PHE A 317 9.94 -37.99 1.31
CA PHE A 317 10.85 -38.90 0.60
C PHE A 317 11.43 -38.21 -0.65
N ASP A 318 12.76 -38.22 -0.78
CA ASP A 318 13.44 -37.66 -1.95
C ASP A 318 13.31 -38.61 -3.15
N LYS A 319 12.49 -38.23 -4.14
CA LYS A 319 12.31 -39.00 -5.38
C LYS A 319 13.49 -38.83 -6.35
N GLU A 320 14.34 -37.82 -6.17
CA GLU A 320 15.46 -37.52 -7.07
C GLU A 320 16.76 -38.22 -6.61
N ASP A 321 16.92 -38.47 -5.31
CA ASP A 321 18.13 -39.06 -4.70
C ASP A 321 17.78 -40.30 -3.85
N TYR A 322 17.63 -41.47 -4.48
CA TYR A 322 17.47 -42.77 -3.80
C TYR A 322 18.36 -43.86 -4.42
N GLU A 323 18.74 -44.87 -3.64
CA GLU A 323 19.56 -45.98 -4.11
C GLU A 323 18.93 -47.33 -3.76
N ILE A 324 18.44 -48.06 -4.77
CA ILE A 324 17.94 -49.44 -4.62
C ILE A 324 18.85 -50.35 -5.45
N SER A 325 19.41 -51.38 -4.81
CA SER A 325 20.27 -52.36 -5.47
C SER A 325 19.85 -53.79 -5.15
N PHE A 326 19.92 -54.67 -6.15
CA PHE A 326 19.55 -56.08 -6.01
C PHE A 326 20.74 -56.98 -6.26
N PHE A 327 20.81 -58.08 -5.50
CA PHE A 327 21.82 -59.11 -5.61
C PHE A 327 21.18 -60.49 -5.71
N ARG A 328 21.81 -61.40 -6.46
CA ARG A 328 21.47 -62.82 -6.48
C ARG A 328 22.75 -63.62 -6.39
N ASP A 329 22.94 -64.35 -5.29
CA ASP A 329 24.17 -65.09 -5.00
C ASP A 329 25.42 -64.20 -5.13
N ASP A 330 25.37 -63.00 -4.52
CA ASP A 330 26.41 -61.96 -4.53
C ASP A 330 26.67 -61.27 -5.90
N LEU A 331 25.87 -61.57 -6.94
CA LEU A 331 25.96 -60.88 -8.23
C LEU A 331 24.95 -59.73 -8.33
N PRO A 332 25.37 -58.50 -8.70
CA PRO A 332 24.46 -57.38 -8.85
C PRO A 332 23.51 -57.60 -10.04
N VAL A 333 22.24 -57.30 -9.84
CA VAL A 333 21.18 -57.38 -10.85
C VAL A 333 20.79 -55.96 -11.26
N THR A 334 20.86 -55.67 -12.55
CA THR A 334 20.43 -54.40 -13.14
C THR A 334 18.97 -54.48 -13.57
N TYR A 335 18.25 -53.36 -13.49
CA TYR A 335 16.89 -53.19 -13.98
C TYR A 335 16.79 -51.89 -14.79
N ASP A 336 15.76 -51.77 -15.63
CA ASP A 336 15.50 -50.55 -16.40
C ASP A 336 14.76 -49.50 -15.54
N SER A 337 15.32 -48.29 -15.42
CA SER A 337 14.72 -47.22 -14.62
C SER A 337 13.43 -46.66 -15.22
N ASP A 338 13.33 -46.62 -16.55
CA ASP A 338 12.17 -46.03 -17.23
C ASP A 338 10.93 -46.93 -17.07
N GLU A 339 11.13 -48.25 -17.17
CA GLU A 339 10.06 -49.24 -16.94
C GLU A 339 9.63 -49.28 -15.45
N VAL A 340 10.56 -49.10 -14.52
CA VAL A 340 10.25 -48.98 -13.09
C VAL A 340 9.38 -47.76 -12.81
N GLU A 341 9.68 -46.62 -13.42
CA GLU A 341 8.89 -45.39 -13.25
C GLU A 341 7.47 -45.57 -13.81
N GLU A 342 7.31 -46.17 -14.99
CA GLU A 342 5.98 -46.47 -15.56
C GLU A 342 5.15 -47.36 -14.62
N LYS A 343 5.73 -48.47 -14.15
CA LYS A 343 5.07 -49.38 -13.19
C LYS A 343 4.80 -48.71 -11.84
N TYR A 344 5.69 -47.84 -11.37
CA TYR A 344 5.48 -47.06 -10.15
C TYR A 344 4.31 -46.09 -10.29
N GLN A 345 4.19 -45.39 -11.43
CA GLN A 345 3.07 -44.50 -11.72
C GLN A 345 1.74 -45.26 -11.80
N GLU A 346 1.72 -46.47 -12.38
CA GLU A 346 0.55 -47.34 -12.35
C GLU A 346 0.14 -47.72 -10.92
N LEU A 347 1.09 -48.12 -10.07
CA LEU A 347 0.85 -48.44 -8.66
C LEU A 347 0.35 -47.20 -7.89
N TRP A 348 0.92 -46.03 -8.17
CA TRP A 348 0.49 -44.77 -7.56
C TRP A 348 -0.95 -44.43 -7.94
N GLN A 349 -1.31 -44.53 -9.22
CA GLN A 349 -2.68 -44.30 -9.70
C GLN A 349 -3.68 -45.30 -9.11
N GLN A 350 -3.31 -46.57 -8.98
CA GLN A 350 -4.15 -47.59 -8.32
C GLN A 350 -4.29 -47.35 -6.81
N ALA A 351 -3.27 -46.77 -6.17
CA ALA A 351 -3.30 -46.41 -4.76
C ALA A 351 -4.09 -45.12 -4.47
N GLN A 352 -4.30 -44.26 -5.47
CA GLN A 352 -5.17 -43.09 -5.33
C GLN A 352 -6.63 -43.56 -5.20
N SER A 353 -7.20 -43.29 -4.03
CA SER A 353 -8.60 -43.63 -3.75
C SER A 353 -9.51 -42.70 -4.57
N THR A 354 -10.37 -43.26 -5.43
CA THR A 354 -11.43 -42.48 -6.07
C THR A 354 -12.41 -42.00 -5.00
N PRO A 355 -12.76 -40.71 -4.95
CA PRO A 355 -13.75 -40.22 -4.00
C PRO A 355 -15.08 -41.00 -4.17
N PRO A 356 -15.69 -41.45 -3.07
CA PRO A 356 -16.97 -42.15 -3.14
C PRO A 356 -18.06 -41.23 -3.68
N GLU A 357 -19.03 -41.79 -4.41
CA GLU A 357 -20.18 -41.02 -4.89
C GLU A 357 -21.04 -40.52 -3.71
N ALA A 358 -21.80 -39.43 -3.93
CA ALA A 358 -22.63 -38.84 -2.89
C ALA A 358 -23.65 -39.81 -2.25
N LYS A 359 -24.11 -40.82 -3.00
CA LYS A 359 -25.02 -41.87 -2.49
C LYS A 359 -24.35 -42.84 -1.51
N ASP A 360 -23.02 -42.96 -1.58
CA ASP A 360 -22.21 -43.84 -0.73
C ASP A 360 -21.68 -43.11 0.51
N LEU A 361 -22.17 -41.89 0.75
CA LEU A 361 -21.79 -41.02 1.85
C LEU A 361 -22.90 -40.84 2.91
N ASP A 362 -24.13 -41.28 2.62
CA ASP A 362 -25.30 -41.05 3.48
C ASP A 362 -26.41 -42.09 3.28
N TYR A 363 -27.31 -42.22 4.26
CA TYR A 363 -28.54 -42.99 4.14
C TYR A 363 -29.70 -42.09 3.74
N LEU A 364 -30.17 -42.23 2.50
CA LEU A 364 -31.35 -41.49 2.03
C LEU A 364 -32.64 -42.16 2.51
N PRO A 365 -33.66 -41.39 2.95
CA PRO A 365 -34.97 -41.94 3.29
C PRO A 365 -35.59 -42.64 2.07
N ALA A 366 -36.19 -43.81 2.29
CA ALA A 366 -36.96 -44.49 1.25
C ALA A 366 -38.18 -43.65 0.85
N ARG A 367 -38.50 -43.63 -0.46
CA ARG A 367 -39.70 -42.98 -0.98
C ARG A 367 -40.76 -44.04 -1.29
N GLY A 368 -41.98 -43.84 -0.80
CA GLY A 368 -43.13 -44.69 -1.09
C GLY A 368 -43.85 -44.33 -2.39
N THR A 369 -44.96 -45.02 -2.65
CA THR A 369 -45.85 -44.79 -3.79
C THR A 369 -47.17 -44.18 -3.31
N ASN A 370 -47.68 -43.16 -3.99
CA ASN A 370 -48.97 -42.56 -3.64
C ASN A 370 -50.12 -43.55 -3.89
N GLN A 371 -50.78 -44.00 -2.82
CA GLN A 371 -51.91 -44.93 -2.85
C GLN A 371 -53.29 -44.23 -2.90
N GLU A 372 -53.34 -42.90 -3.09
CA GLU A 372 -54.57 -42.11 -3.18
C GLU A 372 -55.54 -42.29 -2.00
N VAL A 373 -54.99 -42.44 -0.78
CA VAL A 373 -55.75 -42.79 0.42
C VAL A 373 -56.87 -41.81 0.80
N ALA A 374 -56.84 -40.58 0.27
CA ALA A 374 -57.85 -39.55 0.50
C ALA A 374 -59.21 -39.83 -0.19
N TYR A 375 -59.20 -40.64 -1.26
CA TYR A 375 -60.37 -40.85 -2.11
C TYR A 375 -61.49 -41.60 -1.39
N TYR A 376 -62.65 -40.96 -1.19
CA TYR A 376 -63.81 -41.57 -0.54
C TYR A 376 -64.80 -42.14 -1.56
N THR A 377 -65.20 -43.40 -1.38
CA THR A 377 -66.28 -44.04 -2.13
C THR A 377 -67.55 -44.07 -1.29
N SER A 378 -68.64 -43.48 -1.81
CA SER A 378 -69.91 -43.41 -1.08
C SER A 378 -70.49 -44.80 -0.78
N VAL A 379 -70.92 -45.02 0.47
CA VAL A 379 -71.60 -46.26 0.91
C VAL A 379 -72.87 -46.56 0.11
N ARG A 380 -73.43 -45.55 -0.57
CA ARG A 380 -74.64 -45.69 -1.40
C ARG A 380 -74.42 -46.52 -2.65
N HIS A 381 -73.18 -46.65 -3.14
CA HIS A 381 -72.87 -47.46 -4.32
C HIS A 381 -73.18 -48.94 -4.11
N HIS A 382 -73.08 -49.41 -2.87
CA HIS A 382 -73.23 -50.82 -2.50
C HIS A 382 -74.59 -51.11 -1.84
N MET A 383 -75.46 -50.11 -1.76
CA MET A 383 -76.81 -50.27 -1.22
C MET A 383 -77.71 -51.04 -2.19
N PRO A 384 -78.68 -51.82 -1.69
CA PRO A 384 -79.71 -52.42 -2.54
C PRO A 384 -80.50 -51.37 -3.35
N GLU A 385 -80.66 -51.62 -4.65
CA GLU A 385 -81.36 -50.72 -5.59
C GLU A 385 -82.77 -50.30 -5.13
N VAL A 386 -83.44 -51.14 -4.34
CA VAL A 386 -84.78 -50.86 -3.80
C VAL A 386 -84.81 -49.55 -2.99
N TYR A 387 -83.69 -49.14 -2.37
CA TYR A 387 -83.61 -47.89 -1.60
C TYR A 387 -83.65 -46.64 -2.47
N GLY A 388 -83.29 -46.72 -3.75
CA GLY A 388 -83.34 -45.60 -4.69
C GLY A 388 -82.31 -44.49 -4.44
N VAL A 389 -81.22 -44.81 -3.72
CA VAL A 389 -80.12 -43.88 -3.38
C VAL A 389 -78.80 -44.24 -4.06
N THR A 390 -78.79 -45.31 -4.86
CA THR A 390 -77.66 -45.78 -5.68
C THR A 390 -77.44 -44.85 -6.89
N PRO A 391 -76.32 -44.97 -7.63
CA PRO A 391 -76.10 -44.22 -8.88
C PRO A 391 -77.19 -44.39 -9.93
N TYR A 392 -77.88 -45.54 -9.95
CA TYR A 392 -78.99 -45.80 -10.87
C TYR A 392 -80.28 -45.05 -10.49
N GLY A 393 -80.40 -44.65 -9.22
CA GLY A 393 -81.50 -43.84 -8.72
C GLY A 393 -82.87 -44.52 -8.78
N LEU A 394 -83.92 -43.69 -8.74
CA LEU A 394 -85.30 -44.15 -8.92
C LEU A 394 -85.72 -44.04 -10.39
N PRO A 395 -86.62 -44.92 -10.88
CA PRO A 395 -87.20 -44.81 -12.22
C PRO A 395 -87.84 -43.43 -12.47
N GLU A 396 -87.77 -42.93 -13.72
CA GLU A 396 -88.32 -41.61 -14.08
C GLU A 396 -89.82 -41.44 -13.77
N ASN A 397 -90.59 -42.53 -13.68
CA ASN A 397 -92.02 -42.52 -13.35
C ASN A 397 -92.31 -42.67 -11.84
N ALA A 398 -91.29 -42.69 -10.97
CA ALA A 398 -91.48 -42.87 -9.53
C ALA A 398 -92.33 -41.73 -8.90
N PRO A 399 -93.31 -42.04 -8.02
CA PRO A 399 -94.16 -41.04 -7.37
C PRO A 399 -93.35 -40.01 -6.56
N ASN A 400 -93.86 -38.77 -6.46
CA ASN A 400 -93.22 -37.70 -5.67
C ASN A 400 -92.98 -38.10 -4.20
N ALA A 401 -93.89 -38.88 -3.60
CA ALA A 401 -93.70 -39.40 -2.25
C ALA A 401 -92.50 -40.36 -2.15
N ARG A 402 -92.28 -41.22 -3.15
CA ARG A 402 -91.12 -42.13 -3.19
C ARG A 402 -89.81 -41.38 -3.38
N ARG A 403 -89.81 -40.34 -4.23
CA ARG A 403 -88.67 -39.43 -4.40
C ARG A 403 -88.35 -38.67 -3.11
N ALA A 404 -89.36 -38.21 -2.38
CA ALA A 404 -89.18 -37.55 -1.09
C ALA A 404 -88.60 -38.50 -0.02
N GLN A 405 -89.06 -39.76 0.03
CA GLN A 405 -88.50 -40.78 0.93
C GLN A 405 -87.03 -41.11 0.61
N ALA A 406 -86.69 -41.27 -0.67
CA ALA A 406 -85.30 -41.50 -1.08
C ALA A 406 -84.41 -40.30 -0.70
N ARG A 407 -84.87 -39.06 -0.91
CA ARG A 407 -84.17 -37.85 -0.45
C ARG A 407 -84.02 -37.79 1.07
N GLN A 408 -85.04 -38.21 1.82
CA GLN A 408 -84.95 -38.27 3.28
C GLN A 408 -83.89 -39.27 3.75
N LEU A 409 -83.83 -40.45 3.13
CA LEU A 409 -82.78 -41.44 3.41
C LEU A 409 -81.40 -40.93 3.00
N SER A 410 -81.28 -40.32 1.81
CA SER A 410 -80.04 -39.69 1.35
C SER A 410 -79.57 -38.58 2.30
N ALA A 411 -80.48 -37.78 2.86
CA ALA A 411 -80.14 -36.78 3.86
C ALA A 411 -79.69 -37.40 5.19
N TYR A 412 -80.31 -38.51 5.61
CA TYR A 412 -79.90 -39.25 6.80
C TYR A 412 -78.51 -39.88 6.66
N LEU A 413 -78.22 -40.48 5.49
CA LEU A 413 -76.91 -41.08 5.21
C LEU A 413 -75.79 -40.06 5.16
N LEU A 414 -76.07 -38.84 4.69
CA LEU A 414 -75.08 -37.78 4.54
C LEU A 414 -74.31 -37.48 5.83
N PHE A 415 -74.94 -37.60 7.01
CA PHE A 415 -74.26 -37.42 8.30
C PHE A 415 -73.12 -38.42 8.51
N PHE A 416 -73.33 -39.69 8.17
CA PHE A 416 -72.31 -40.74 8.31
C PHE A 416 -71.25 -40.63 7.23
N GLU A 417 -71.67 -40.29 6.01
CA GLU A 417 -70.75 -40.15 4.87
C GLU A 417 -69.80 -38.99 5.05
N GLN A 418 -70.26 -37.85 5.58
CA GLN A 418 -69.37 -36.73 5.87
C GLN A 418 -68.30 -37.12 6.90
N ILE A 419 -68.68 -37.81 7.97
CA ILE A 419 -67.73 -38.30 8.99
C ILE A 419 -66.69 -39.23 8.35
N LEU A 420 -67.12 -40.20 7.54
CA LEU A 420 -66.21 -41.13 6.86
C LEU A 420 -65.28 -40.37 5.91
N ALA A 421 -65.83 -39.51 5.06
CA ALA A 421 -65.10 -38.71 4.11
C ALA A 421 -64.05 -37.82 4.80
N ASP A 422 -64.37 -37.22 5.94
CA ASP A 422 -63.42 -36.42 6.73
C ASP A 422 -62.28 -37.27 7.29
N HIS A 423 -62.53 -38.53 7.68
CA HIS A 423 -61.45 -39.43 8.10
C HIS A 423 -60.52 -39.84 6.95
N PHE A 424 -61.06 -40.10 5.75
CA PHE A 424 -60.22 -40.31 4.56
C PHE A 424 -59.42 -39.05 4.20
N ALA A 425 -60.02 -37.86 4.29
CA ALA A 425 -59.32 -36.59 4.08
C ALA A 425 -58.23 -36.36 5.12
N GLN A 426 -58.47 -36.71 6.38
CA GLN A 426 -57.48 -36.65 7.46
C GLN A 426 -56.32 -37.62 7.20
N LEU A 427 -56.59 -38.85 6.74
CA LEU A 427 -55.57 -39.84 6.40
C LEU A 427 -54.71 -39.37 5.21
N GLY A 428 -55.35 -38.86 4.15
CA GLY A 428 -54.65 -38.29 2.99
C GLY A 428 -53.84 -37.03 3.29
N SER A 429 -54.10 -36.37 4.42
CA SER A 429 -53.39 -35.17 4.85
C SER A 429 -52.30 -35.43 5.89
N VAL A 430 -52.00 -36.70 6.20
CA VAL A 430 -50.85 -37.08 7.06
C VAL A 430 -49.53 -36.44 6.59
N PRO A 431 -49.18 -36.44 5.29
CA PRO A 431 -48.00 -35.73 4.76
C PRO A 431 -47.98 -34.24 5.16
N THR A 432 -49.11 -33.55 5.01
CA THR A 432 -49.27 -32.13 5.38
C THR A 432 -49.19 -31.93 6.91
N LEU A 433 -49.75 -32.85 7.69
CA LEU A 433 -49.73 -32.79 9.16
C LEU A 433 -48.32 -32.98 9.74
N LEU A 434 -47.53 -33.85 9.11
CA LEU A 434 -46.16 -34.18 9.50
C LEU A 434 -45.11 -33.32 8.80
N SER A 435 -45.52 -32.25 8.10
CA SER A 435 -44.63 -31.30 7.45
C SER A 435 -44.39 -30.04 8.30
N ALA A 436 -43.16 -29.52 8.29
CA ALA A 436 -42.84 -28.19 8.82
C ALA A 436 -42.89 -27.08 7.76
N ALA A 437 -42.90 -27.43 6.47
CA ALA A 437 -42.96 -26.48 5.35
C ALA A 437 -44.43 -26.18 5.01
N ARG A 438 -45.06 -25.40 5.87
CA ARG A 438 -46.44 -24.91 5.73
C ARG A 438 -46.44 -23.39 5.70
N ASP A 439 -47.40 -22.81 4.99
CA ASP A 439 -47.52 -21.36 4.85
C ASP A 439 -47.69 -20.64 6.21
N GLN A 440 -47.24 -19.39 6.27
CA GLN A 440 -47.45 -18.55 7.45
C GLN A 440 -48.95 -18.37 7.70
N GLY A 441 -49.37 -18.47 8.96
CA GLY A 441 -50.80 -18.44 9.31
C GLY A 441 -51.56 -19.76 9.12
N ASP A 442 -50.96 -20.79 8.50
CA ASP A 442 -51.60 -22.10 8.37
C ASP A 442 -51.43 -22.92 9.66
N PHE A 443 -52.50 -23.05 10.44
CA PHE A 443 -52.56 -23.87 11.67
C PHE A 443 -53.47 -25.08 11.53
N GLN A 444 -53.83 -25.44 10.29
CA GLN A 444 -54.85 -26.46 10.06
C GLN A 444 -54.37 -27.83 10.55
N SER A 445 -55.12 -28.47 11.46
CA SER A 445 -54.81 -29.83 11.94
C SER A 445 -55.88 -30.86 11.61
N TYR A 446 -57.09 -30.38 11.30
CA TYR A 446 -58.21 -31.18 10.84
C TYR A 446 -58.44 -30.94 9.35
N PHE A 447 -58.72 -32.01 8.62
CA PHE A 447 -58.98 -31.97 7.19
C PHE A 447 -60.35 -32.59 6.90
N ALA A 448 -61.04 -32.01 5.93
CA ALA A 448 -62.37 -32.41 5.51
C ALA A 448 -62.46 -32.36 3.99
N GLN A 449 -63.41 -33.09 3.42
CA GLN A 449 -63.69 -33.03 1.98
C GLN A 449 -65.17 -32.76 1.72
N THR A 450 -65.45 -32.01 0.66
CA THR A 450 -66.82 -31.65 0.29
C THR A 450 -67.49 -32.79 -0.47
N LEU A 451 -68.67 -33.20 -0.02
CA LEU A 451 -69.51 -34.17 -0.70
C LEU A 451 -70.47 -33.46 -1.68
N ASN A 452 -70.38 -33.80 -2.96
CA ASN A 452 -71.18 -33.26 -4.06
C ASN A 452 -71.84 -34.40 -4.87
N ALA A 453 -72.55 -34.07 -5.95
CA ALA A 453 -73.24 -35.06 -6.76
C ALA A 453 -72.27 -35.96 -7.58
N ASP A 454 -71.00 -35.58 -7.74
CA ASP A 454 -70.00 -36.36 -8.47
C ASP A 454 -69.44 -37.51 -7.63
N ASN A 455 -69.33 -37.33 -6.31
CA ASN A 455 -68.77 -38.32 -5.38
C ASN A 455 -69.83 -39.05 -4.54
N VAL A 456 -71.03 -38.47 -4.37
CA VAL A 456 -72.14 -39.08 -3.62
C VAL A 456 -73.41 -39.13 -4.47
N PRO A 457 -73.91 -40.34 -4.80
CA PRO A 457 -75.15 -40.51 -5.55
C PRO A 457 -76.39 -39.95 -4.85
N ALA A 458 -77.39 -39.57 -5.65
CA ALA A 458 -78.72 -39.14 -5.18
C ALA A 458 -78.67 -37.97 -4.18
N LEU A 459 -77.80 -37.00 -4.46
CA LEU A 459 -77.59 -35.80 -3.64
C LEU A 459 -78.31 -34.56 -4.21
N GLU A 460 -78.92 -34.66 -5.39
CA GLU A 460 -79.59 -33.53 -6.06
C GLU A 460 -80.77 -32.99 -5.26
N GLY A 461 -80.70 -31.70 -4.91
CA GLY A 461 -81.77 -30.99 -4.21
C GLY A 461 -81.86 -31.30 -2.71
N ILE A 462 -80.81 -31.89 -2.11
CA ILE A 462 -80.67 -32.03 -0.65
C ILE A 462 -80.08 -30.76 -0.04
N TYR A 463 -79.03 -30.20 -0.66
CA TYR A 463 -78.54 -28.86 -0.30
C TYR A 463 -79.54 -27.80 -0.77
N SER A 464 -79.76 -26.76 0.05
CA SER A 464 -80.62 -25.63 -0.32
C SER A 464 -80.06 -24.89 -1.54
N GLN A 465 -80.93 -24.44 -2.46
CA GLN A 465 -80.51 -23.75 -3.68
C GLN A 465 -79.64 -22.52 -3.38
N GLY A 466 -78.37 -22.57 -3.77
CA GLY A 466 -77.44 -21.44 -3.74
C GLY A 466 -76.03 -21.78 -3.27
N GLU A 467 -75.88 -22.73 -2.35
CA GLU A 467 -74.57 -23.16 -1.85
C GLU A 467 -74.62 -24.66 -1.54
N ALA A 468 -74.14 -25.51 -2.47
CA ALA A 468 -73.24 -26.57 -2.00
C ALA A 468 -72.15 -25.85 -1.18
N PRO A 469 -71.56 -26.41 -0.11
CA PRO A 469 -70.43 -25.75 0.54
C PRO A 469 -69.38 -25.44 -0.55
N ASN A 470 -69.36 -24.19 -1.03
CA ASN A 470 -68.70 -23.82 -2.29
C ASN A 470 -67.18 -23.78 -2.11
N THR A 471 -66.69 -24.18 -0.94
CA THR A 471 -65.28 -24.43 -0.65
C THR A 471 -65.18 -25.42 0.51
N GLN A 472 -64.12 -26.24 0.48
CA GLN A 472 -63.62 -27.04 1.61
C GLN A 472 -63.65 -26.27 2.95
N SER A 473 -63.45 -24.95 2.90
CA SER A 473 -63.45 -24.02 4.02
C SER A 473 -64.69 -24.09 4.92
N ASN A 474 -65.90 -24.26 4.37
CA ASN A 474 -67.13 -24.25 5.17
C ASN A 474 -67.33 -25.57 5.95
N ALA A 475 -66.95 -26.72 5.36
CA ALA A 475 -66.97 -28.01 6.06
C ALA A 475 -65.95 -28.04 7.20
N ILE A 476 -64.80 -27.41 6.98
CA ILE A 476 -63.71 -27.22 7.96
C ILE A 476 -64.14 -26.28 9.10
N GLU A 477 -64.96 -25.25 8.81
CA GLU A 477 -65.51 -24.31 9.81
C GLU A 477 -66.51 -24.98 10.77
N VAL A 478 -67.32 -25.93 10.27
CA VAL A 478 -68.29 -26.71 11.05
C VAL A 478 -67.62 -27.67 12.05
N LEU A 479 -66.42 -28.18 11.74
CA LEU A 479 -65.60 -28.94 12.70
C LEU A 479 -65.10 -28.08 13.88
N GLY A 480 -65.35 -26.77 13.84
CA GLY A 480 -65.36 -25.90 15.02
C GLY A 480 -64.05 -25.86 15.78
N ASN A 481 -62.89 -26.04 15.12
CA ASN A 481 -61.53 -25.89 15.65
C ASN A 481 -60.45 -26.28 14.61
N ALA A 482 -60.69 -26.07 13.31
CA ALA A 482 -59.73 -26.48 12.27
C ALA A 482 -58.32 -25.90 12.46
N THR A 483 -58.26 -24.67 12.99
CA THR A 483 -57.05 -23.93 13.36
C THR A 483 -56.69 -24.09 14.84
N ASP A 484 -56.94 -25.26 15.45
CA ASP A 484 -56.50 -25.58 16.81
C ASP A 484 -54.97 -25.49 16.93
N LYS A 485 -54.51 -24.31 17.32
CA LYS A 485 -53.12 -23.97 17.57
C LYS A 485 -52.51 -24.89 18.64
N SER A 486 -53.31 -25.38 19.59
CA SER A 486 -52.84 -26.29 20.64
C SER A 486 -52.47 -27.65 20.07
N ARG A 487 -53.33 -28.24 19.22
CA ARG A 487 -53.03 -29.50 18.54
C ARG A 487 -51.84 -29.37 17.60
N SER A 488 -51.76 -28.30 16.79
CA SER A 488 -50.61 -28.06 15.92
C SER A 488 -49.31 -27.90 16.72
N SER A 489 -49.33 -27.17 17.85
CA SER A 489 -48.18 -27.06 18.74
C SER A 489 -47.73 -28.42 19.28
N ARG A 490 -48.64 -29.26 19.76
CA ARG A 490 -48.29 -30.59 20.29
C ARG A 490 -47.60 -31.50 19.27
N PHE A 491 -47.97 -31.42 17.98
CA PHE A 491 -47.26 -32.13 16.92
C PHE A 491 -45.81 -31.63 16.79
N LEU A 492 -45.60 -30.33 16.80
CA LEU A 492 -44.26 -29.74 16.74
C LEU A 492 -43.44 -30.06 17.98
N ASP A 493 -44.05 -30.06 19.17
CA ASP A 493 -43.40 -30.46 20.41
C ASP A 493 -42.96 -31.93 20.37
N HIS A 494 -43.75 -32.81 19.75
CA HIS A 494 -43.33 -34.18 19.50
C HIS A 494 -42.12 -34.26 18.56
N PHE A 495 -42.07 -33.46 17.50
CA PHE A 495 -40.90 -33.42 16.60
C PHE A 495 -39.66 -32.87 17.29
N LEU A 496 -39.78 -31.79 18.06
CA LEU A 496 -38.70 -31.21 18.85
C LEU A 496 -38.14 -32.23 19.86
N ALA A 497 -39.02 -33.00 20.51
CA ALA A 497 -38.62 -34.02 21.46
C ALA A 497 -37.72 -35.11 20.84
N ARG A 498 -37.84 -35.41 19.53
CA ARG A 498 -36.93 -36.34 18.83
C ARG A 498 -35.48 -35.85 18.81
N PHE A 499 -35.27 -34.54 18.88
CA PHE A 499 -33.96 -33.91 18.98
C PHE A 499 -33.58 -33.57 20.42
N SER A 500 -34.33 -34.07 21.42
CA SER A 500 -34.21 -33.69 22.83
C SER A 500 -34.39 -32.20 23.10
N GLU A 501 -35.16 -31.52 22.25
CA GLU A 501 -35.42 -30.09 22.35
C GLU A 501 -36.80 -29.85 22.95
N SER A 502 -36.90 -28.81 23.77
CA SER A 502 -38.18 -28.36 24.33
C SER A 502 -38.26 -26.84 24.25
N PHE A 503 -39.21 -26.33 23.46
CA PHE A 503 -39.61 -24.93 23.57
C PHE A 503 -40.37 -24.79 24.89
N SER A 504 -39.77 -24.14 25.88
CA SER A 504 -40.38 -24.02 27.19
C SER A 504 -41.75 -23.34 27.10
N ASP A 505 -42.84 -24.03 27.49
CA ASP A 505 -44.19 -23.44 27.61
C ASP A 505 -44.22 -22.20 28.53
N ASN A 506 -43.19 -22.05 29.38
CA ASN A 506 -42.93 -20.86 30.20
C ASN A 506 -42.64 -19.58 29.38
N ILE A 507 -42.20 -19.67 28.13
CA ILE A 507 -41.89 -18.51 27.26
C ILE A 507 -43.16 -17.71 26.96
N LEU A 508 -44.29 -18.40 26.78
CA LEU A 508 -45.58 -17.81 26.44
C LEU A 508 -46.44 -17.50 27.67
N THR A 509 -46.33 -18.32 28.72
CA THR A 509 -47.17 -18.21 29.91
C THR A 509 -46.63 -17.24 30.97
N GLN A 510 -45.30 -17.08 31.12
CA GLN A 510 -44.73 -16.13 32.11
C GLN A 510 -44.66 -14.68 31.61
N SER A 511 -44.74 -14.46 30.30
CA SER A 511 -44.77 -13.13 29.70
C SER A 511 -46.10 -12.40 29.92
N GLY A 512 -47.18 -13.12 30.26
CA GLY A 512 -48.54 -12.56 30.39
C GLY A 512 -49.11 -12.00 29.09
N ASN A 513 -48.35 -12.04 28.00
CA ASN A 513 -48.66 -11.43 26.72
C ASN A 513 -48.32 -12.42 25.60
N SER A 514 -49.29 -13.26 25.23
CA SER A 514 -49.17 -14.33 24.24
C SER A 514 -48.77 -13.85 22.82
N GLY A 515 -48.67 -12.54 22.59
CA GLY A 515 -48.17 -11.92 21.36
C GLY A 515 -46.72 -11.43 21.40
N ALA A 516 -46.03 -11.44 22.55
CA ALA A 516 -44.71 -10.80 22.71
C ALA A 516 -43.54 -11.59 22.07
N PHE A 517 -43.71 -12.89 21.82
CA PHE A 517 -42.67 -13.76 21.21
C PHE A 517 -42.96 -14.13 19.75
N GLY A 518 -43.80 -13.37 19.06
CA GLY A 518 -44.30 -13.73 17.73
C GLY A 518 -45.21 -14.97 17.78
N ASN A 519 -45.50 -15.55 16.63
CA ASN A 519 -46.27 -16.79 16.56
C ASN A 519 -45.39 -17.99 16.93
N ALA A 520 -45.54 -18.50 18.14
CA ALA A 520 -44.73 -19.63 18.64
C ALA A 520 -44.73 -20.86 17.74
N ILE A 521 -45.81 -21.11 17.00
CA ILE A 521 -45.89 -22.23 16.05
C ILE A 521 -44.91 -22.02 14.90
N GLU A 522 -44.79 -20.80 14.39
CA GLU A 522 -43.85 -20.46 13.32
C GLU A 522 -42.40 -20.57 13.80
N ALA A 523 -42.10 -20.11 15.01
CA ALA A 523 -40.78 -20.28 15.62
C ALA A 523 -40.42 -21.76 15.81
N LYS A 524 -41.36 -22.58 16.31
CA LYS A 524 -41.17 -24.05 16.43
C LYS A 524 -40.94 -24.70 15.07
N ARG A 525 -41.70 -24.33 14.02
CA ARG A 525 -41.50 -24.84 12.65
C ARG A 525 -40.12 -24.48 12.10
N ALA A 526 -39.73 -23.21 12.22
CA ALA A 526 -38.44 -22.73 11.75
C ALA A 526 -37.28 -23.44 12.47
N PHE A 527 -37.42 -23.65 13.79
CA PHE A 527 -36.42 -24.37 14.57
C PHE A 527 -36.33 -25.86 14.17
N VAL A 528 -37.46 -26.57 14.06
CA VAL A 528 -37.46 -27.99 13.66
C VAL A 528 -36.85 -28.16 12.26
N LYS A 529 -37.22 -27.32 11.30
CA LYS A 529 -36.70 -27.36 9.93
C LYS A 529 -35.18 -27.19 9.88
N ASN A 530 -34.63 -26.32 10.72
CA ASN A 530 -33.21 -26.01 10.76
C ASN A 530 -32.44 -26.77 11.86
N SER A 531 -33.09 -27.68 12.58
CA SER A 531 -32.53 -28.38 13.75
C SER A 531 -31.16 -29.03 13.50
N PRO A 532 -30.94 -29.74 12.37
CA PRO A 532 -29.62 -30.34 12.10
C PRO A 532 -28.50 -29.30 12.04
N GLN A 533 -28.73 -28.18 11.34
CA GLN A 533 -27.74 -27.11 11.23
C GLN A 533 -27.53 -26.40 12.58
N LEU A 534 -28.61 -26.12 13.32
CA LEU A 534 -28.54 -25.44 14.62
C LEU A 534 -27.86 -26.30 15.70
N SER A 535 -28.03 -27.62 15.62
CA SER A 535 -27.38 -28.58 16.52
C SER A 535 -25.89 -28.73 16.17
N ALA A 536 -25.59 -28.98 14.88
CA ALA A 536 -24.23 -29.19 14.40
C ALA A 536 -23.32 -27.96 14.63
N ALA A 537 -23.86 -26.76 14.41
CA ALA A 537 -23.13 -25.50 14.51
C ALA A 537 -23.28 -24.79 15.88
N ARG A 538 -23.77 -25.48 16.92
CA ARG A 538 -24.11 -24.85 18.22
C ARG A 538 -23.00 -24.03 18.87
N GLY A 539 -21.74 -24.41 18.63
CA GLY A 539 -20.54 -23.76 19.18
C GLY A 539 -19.72 -23.01 18.15
N THR A 540 -20.17 -22.89 16.89
CA THR A 540 -19.40 -22.16 15.88
C THR A 540 -19.52 -20.66 16.07
N ALA A 541 -18.43 -19.99 15.77
CA ALA A 541 -18.26 -18.56 15.90
C ALA A 541 -18.61 -17.81 14.61
N PHE A 542 -18.46 -16.50 14.64
CA PHE A 542 -18.58 -15.65 13.47
C PHE A 542 -17.32 -15.78 12.60
N ASP A 543 -17.47 -16.10 11.32
CA ASP A 543 -16.35 -16.07 10.38
C ASP A 543 -16.18 -14.65 9.83
N TYR A 544 -15.16 -13.96 10.33
CA TYR A 544 -14.84 -12.59 9.96
C TYR A 544 -14.06 -12.46 8.64
N SER A 545 -13.69 -13.55 7.99
CA SER A 545 -13.03 -13.54 6.68
C SER A 545 -14.01 -13.56 5.51
N SER A 546 -15.26 -13.95 5.77
CA SER A 546 -16.32 -13.98 4.76
C SER A 546 -16.62 -12.58 4.21
N THR A 547 -16.75 -12.47 2.89
CA THR A 547 -17.21 -11.24 2.21
C THR A 547 -18.71 -11.02 2.38
N GLU A 548 -19.47 -12.10 2.59
CA GLU A 548 -20.89 -12.05 2.89
C GLU A 548 -21.11 -12.02 4.40
N TRP A 549 -22.10 -11.25 4.84
CA TRP A 549 -22.46 -11.23 6.25
C TRP A 549 -23.00 -12.58 6.70
N ASN A 550 -22.40 -13.08 7.75
CA ASN A 550 -22.78 -14.31 8.41
C ASN A 550 -23.06 -14.03 9.90
N VAL A 551 -23.57 -15.03 10.60
CA VAL A 551 -23.74 -14.98 12.05
C VAL A 551 -23.32 -16.32 12.65
N SER A 552 -22.80 -16.28 13.87
CA SER A 552 -22.37 -17.49 14.58
C SER A 552 -23.52 -18.50 14.73
N GLY A 553 -23.21 -19.80 14.74
CA GLY A 553 -24.24 -20.82 14.91
C GLY A 553 -24.94 -20.71 16.28
N THR A 554 -24.20 -20.30 17.31
CA THR A 554 -24.76 -19.95 18.63
C THR A 554 -25.77 -18.79 18.52
N GLN A 555 -25.47 -17.75 17.74
CA GLN A 555 -26.41 -16.64 17.50
C GLN A 555 -27.67 -17.11 16.77
N LYS A 556 -27.53 -17.92 15.70
CA LYS A 556 -28.70 -18.46 14.97
C LYS A 556 -29.61 -19.24 15.90
N ARG A 557 -29.03 -20.11 16.72
CA ARG A 557 -29.77 -20.94 17.67
C ARG A 557 -30.50 -20.10 18.72
N ILE A 558 -29.80 -19.18 19.38
CA ILE A 558 -30.41 -18.31 20.40
C ILE A 558 -31.51 -17.44 19.79
N ALA A 559 -31.28 -16.86 18.61
CA ALA A 559 -32.28 -16.04 17.92
C ALA A 559 -33.55 -16.84 17.57
N GLN A 560 -33.42 -18.08 17.10
CA GLN A 560 -34.56 -18.97 16.83
C GLN A 560 -35.31 -19.35 18.12
N LEU A 561 -34.60 -19.65 19.21
CA LEU A 561 -35.21 -19.93 20.52
C LEU A 561 -35.92 -18.70 21.12
N LEU A 562 -35.45 -17.49 20.80
CA LEU A 562 -36.10 -16.23 21.14
C LEU A 562 -37.28 -15.88 20.20
N GLY A 563 -37.53 -16.67 19.16
CA GLY A 563 -38.58 -16.44 18.17
C GLY A 563 -38.32 -15.23 17.27
N LEU A 564 -37.05 -14.97 16.92
CA LEU A 564 -36.66 -13.98 15.92
C LEU A 564 -36.67 -14.61 14.53
N SER A 565 -37.47 -14.06 13.61
CA SER A 565 -37.68 -14.62 12.28
C SER A 565 -36.42 -14.60 11.41
N THR A 566 -35.55 -13.61 11.63
CA THR A 566 -34.35 -13.33 10.81
C THR A 566 -33.12 -13.18 11.72
N PRO A 567 -32.39 -14.26 12.02
CA PRO A 567 -31.22 -14.21 12.90
C PRO A 567 -30.02 -13.45 12.31
N GLU A 568 -30.00 -13.28 10.97
CA GLU A 568 -28.95 -12.62 10.19
C GLU A 568 -29.21 -11.12 9.96
N GLN A 569 -30.24 -10.57 10.60
CA GLN A 569 -30.67 -9.19 10.38
C GLN A 569 -29.58 -8.19 10.77
N GLN A 570 -29.31 -7.26 9.86
CA GLN A 570 -28.36 -6.16 10.05
C GLN A 570 -29.06 -4.84 10.36
N ASN A 571 -28.28 -3.83 10.75
CA ASN A 571 -28.72 -2.46 10.96
C ASN A 571 -29.93 -2.40 11.89
N LEU A 572 -29.82 -3.08 13.04
CA LEU A 572 -30.85 -3.17 14.06
C LEU A 572 -31.28 -1.77 14.54
N ALA A 573 -30.37 -0.80 14.50
CA ALA A 573 -30.67 0.61 14.76
C ALA A 573 -31.79 1.22 13.90
N MET A 574 -32.28 0.53 12.85
CA MET A 574 -33.49 0.91 12.11
C MET A 574 -34.82 0.56 12.84
N GLY A 575 -34.76 0.18 14.11
CA GLY A 575 -35.95 -0.18 14.90
C GLY A 575 -36.27 -1.67 14.91
N LEU A 576 -35.31 -2.52 14.53
CA LEU A 576 -35.49 -3.96 14.37
C LEU A 576 -35.06 -4.71 15.65
N GLU A 577 -35.77 -5.80 15.98
CA GLU A 577 -35.42 -6.67 17.10
C GLU A 577 -34.24 -7.57 16.74
N GLY A 578 -33.23 -7.65 17.61
CA GLY A 578 -32.07 -8.51 17.38
C GLY A 578 -30.93 -8.25 18.35
N PHE A 579 -29.81 -8.94 18.13
CA PHE A 579 -28.59 -8.74 18.90
C PHE A 579 -27.34 -9.13 18.09
N TYR A 580 -26.20 -8.60 18.52
CA TYR A 580 -24.87 -8.98 18.04
C TYR A 580 -24.11 -9.75 19.12
N ILE A 581 -23.20 -10.64 18.72
CA ILE A 581 -22.23 -11.27 19.62
C ILE A 581 -20.85 -10.68 19.32
N VAL A 582 -20.22 -10.10 20.34
CA VAL A 582 -18.84 -9.63 20.29
C VAL A 582 -17.94 -10.60 21.04
N GLU A 583 -16.98 -11.19 20.34
CA GLU A 583 -15.99 -12.11 20.90
C GLU A 583 -14.76 -11.33 21.35
N HIS A 584 -14.42 -11.44 22.64
CA HIS A 584 -13.34 -10.61 23.19
C HIS A 584 -11.96 -11.09 22.75
N ILE A 585 -11.82 -12.36 22.38
CA ILE A 585 -10.56 -12.89 21.83
C ILE A 585 -10.16 -12.21 20.51
N LEU A 586 -11.13 -11.71 19.73
CA LEU A 586 -10.88 -10.95 18.51
C LEU A 586 -10.42 -9.50 18.82
N LEU A 587 -10.70 -9.01 20.02
CA LEU A 587 -10.28 -7.69 20.52
C LEU A 587 -8.89 -7.72 21.17
N ARG A 588 -8.15 -8.84 21.06
CA ARG A 588 -6.81 -8.95 21.62
C ARG A 588 -5.80 -8.04 20.88
N PRO A 589 -4.70 -7.66 21.55
CA PRO A 589 -3.52 -7.11 20.91
C PRO A 589 -2.93 -8.09 19.88
N ARG A 590 -2.47 -7.58 18.74
CA ARG A 590 -1.82 -8.34 17.65
C ARG A 590 -0.48 -7.68 17.30
N SER A 591 0.22 -8.20 16.30
CA SER A 591 1.54 -7.70 15.85
C SER A 591 1.62 -6.19 15.63
N GLY A 592 0.53 -5.52 15.20
CA GLY A 592 0.47 -4.06 15.06
C GLY A 592 0.54 -3.26 16.37
N ASP A 593 0.32 -3.91 17.52
CA ASP A 593 0.34 -3.26 18.83
C ASP A 593 1.75 -3.11 19.41
N VAL A 594 2.77 -3.81 18.88
CA VAL A 594 4.17 -3.72 19.36
C VAL A 594 4.73 -2.29 19.36
N PHE A 595 4.17 -1.40 18.54
CA PHE A 595 4.55 0.02 18.51
C PHE A 595 3.95 0.85 19.65
N GLN A 596 3.13 0.27 20.53
CA GLN A 596 2.55 0.96 21.67
C GLN A 596 3.53 0.99 22.85
N ASN A 597 4.13 2.15 23.12
CA ASN A 597 5.04 2.31 24.26
C ASN A 597 4.28 2.75 25.54
N GLY A 598 3.06 2.25 25.80
CA GLY A 598 2.23 2.62 26.95
C GLY A 598 1.23 1.53 27.34
N PRO A 599 0.43 1.68 28.41
CA PRO A 599 -0.55 0.67 28.79
C PRO A 599 -1.62 0.49 27.72
N LEU A 600 -1.86 -0.76 27.32
CA LEU A 600 -2.90 -1.16 26.37
C LEU A 600 -4.30 -0.89 26.94
N LEU A 601 -4.49 -1.25 28.20
CA LEU A 601 -5.72 -1.05 28.96
C LEU A 601 -5.35 -0.66 30.40
N ALA A 602 -6.08 0.27 30.99
CA ALA A 602 -5.98 0.65 32.40
C ALA A 602 -7.29 0.40 33.14
N PHE A 603 -7.25 0.28 34.48
CA PHE A 603 -8.40 -0.02 35.35
C PHE A 603 -9.01 -1.40 35.09
N LEU A 604 -8.14 -2.37 34.84
CA LEU A 604 -8.54 -3.75 34.59
C LEU A 604 -8.79 -4.50 35.92
N PRO A 605 -10.02 -4.99 36.15
CA PRO A 605 -10.34 -5.73 37.37
C PRO A 605 -9.70 -7.13 37.40
N ASN A 606 -9.35 -7.67 36.23
CA ASN A 606 -8.77 -9.00 36.05
C ASN A 606 -7.56 -8.93 35.10
N GLU A 607 -6.60 -9.85 35.26
CA GLU A 607 -5.39 -9.92 34.42
C GLU A 607 -5.67 -10.24 32.94
N ASP A 608 -6.71 -11.04 32.68
CA ASP A 608 -7.11 -11.45 31.32
C ASP A 608 -8.53 -10.94 30.99
N PRO A 609 -8.64 -9.88 30.16
CA PRO A 609 -9.93 -9.36 29.74
C PRO A 609 -10.50 -10.02 28.47
N TYR A 610 -9.73 -10.86 27.78
CA TYR A 610 -10.04 -11.32 26.41
C TYR A 610 -10.50 -12.77 26.34
N SER A 611 -9.85 -13.66 27.07
CA SER A 611 -10.05 -15.09 26.88
C SER A 611 -11.42 -15.57 27.31
N LEU A 612 -11.99 -16.49 26.52
CA LEU A 612 -13.23 -17.21 26.84
C LEU A 612 -14.36 -16.26 27.30
N GLN A 613 -14.50 -15.11 26.65
CA GLN A 613 -15.50 -14.10 27.00
C GLN A 613 -16.22 -13.57 25.76
N VAL A 614 -17.54 -13.46 25.86
CA VAL A 614 -18.40 -12.88 24.83
C VAL A 614 -19.35 -11.83 25.42
N THR A 615 -19.66 -10.79 24.64
CA THR A 615 -20.70 -9.82 24.97
C THR A 615 -21.85 -9.95 23.97
N TYR A 616 -23.06 -10.15 24.47
CA TYR A 616 -24.29 -10.03 23.70
C TYR A 616 -24.80 -8.59 23.75
N VAL A 617 -24.95 -7.95 22.59
CA VAL A 617 -25.39 -6.55 22.46
C VAL A 617 -26.79 -6.54 21.85
N PHE A 618 -27.81 -6.34 22.67
CA PHE A 618 -29.22 -6.31 22.27
C PHE A 618 -29.69 -4.90 21.94
N HIS A 619 -30.56 -4.80 20.93
CA HIS A 619 -31.30 -3.57 20.65
C HIS A 619 -32.50 -3.45 21.60
N GLU A 620 -32.61 -2.33 22.31
CA GLU A 620 -33.69 -2.02 23.25
C GLU A 620 -34.97 -1.60 22.52
N VAL A 621 -35.58 -2.53 21.77
CA VAL A 621 -36.85 -2.32 21.06
C VAL A 621 -37.78 -3.53 21.20
N GLY A 622 -39.07 -3.29 21.02
CA GLY A 622 -40.10 -4.35 21.05
C GLY A 622 -40.02 -5.19 22.32
N ARG A 623 -39.85 -6.50 22.18
CA ARG A 623 -39.77 -7.45 23.31
C ARG A 623 -38.54 -7.25 24.22
N PHE A 624 -37.53 -6.52 23.74
CA PHE A 624 -36.30 -6.23 24.47
C PHE A 624 -36.30 -4.83 25.11
N ALA A 625 -37.40 -4.09 25.05
CA ALA A 625 -37.55 -2.77 25.67
C ALA A 625 -37.39 -2.81 27.21
N SER A 626 -37.06 -1.67 27.83
CA SER A 626 -36.72 -1.58 29.28
C SER A 626 -37.86 -1.90 30.23
N ASP A 627 -39.09 -1.68 29.78
CA ASP A 627 -40.32 -2.00 30.49
C ASP A 627 -40.59 -3.51 30.53
N GLN A 628 -40.06 -4.30 29.58
CA GLN A 628 -40.25 -5.75 29.46
C GLN A 628 -39.24 -6.57 30.30
N LYS A 629 -39.20 -6.33 31.62
CA LYS A 629 -38.22 -6.94 32.53
C LYS A 629 -38.23 -8.47 32.58
N ASN A 630 -39.40 -9.10 32.45
CA ASN A 630 -39.53 -10.57 32.46
C ASN A 630 -38.87 -11.19 31.23
N THR A 631 -39.09 -10.59 30.05
CA THR A 631 -38.47 -11.00 28.79
C THR A 631 -36.95 -10.90 28.87
N ARG A 632 -36.39 -9.80 29.39
CA ARG A 632 -34.94 -9.66 29.57
C ARG A 632 -34.34 -10.72 30.49
N ARG A 633 -34.97 -10.99 31.64
CA ARG A 633 -34.52 -12.05 32.58
C ARG A 633 -34.57 -13.44 31.94
N PHE A 634 -35.62 -13.71 31.16
CA PHE A 634 -35.73 -14.95 30.40
C PHE A 634 -34.60 -15.05 29.38
N THR A 635 -34.36 -14.02 28.57
CA THR A 635 -33.27 -13.96 27.60
C THR A 635 -31.93 -14.22 28.28
N GLU A 636 -31.60 -13.52 29.38
CA GLU A 636 -30.35 -13.74 30.11
C GLU A 636 -30.20 -15.18 30.64
N ARG A 637 -31.29 -15.82 31.07
CA ARG A 637 -31.28 -17.23 31.46
C ARG A 637 -31.02 -18.14 30.27
N LEU A 638 -31.66 -17.86 29.13
CA LEU A 638 -31.46 -18.61 27.90
C LEU A 638 -30.01 -18.52 27.42
N LEU A 639 -29.41 -17.32 27.43
CA LEU A 639 -28.00 -17.13 27.10
C LEU A 639 -27.10 -18.04 27.94
N ARG A 640 -27.31 -18.11 29.25
CA ARG A 640 -26.51 -18.99 30.15
C ARG A 640 -26.69 -20.49 29.88
N LEU A 641 -27.83 -20.90 29.32
CA LEU A 641 -28.10 -22.31 28.99
C LEU A 641 -27.50 -22.69 27.63
N GLU A 642 -27.50 -21.76 26.66
CA GLU A 642 -27.09 -22.02 25.28
C GLU A 642 -25.61 -21.72 25.02
N THR A 643 -24.99 -20.81 25.77
CA THR A 643 -23.55 -20.52 25.67
C THR A 643 -22.74 -21.59 26.43
N PRO A 644 -21.59 -22.06 25.90
CA PRO A 644 -20.72 -22.99 26.61
C PRO A 644 -20.33 -22.53 28.02
N ALA A 645 -20.39 -23.41 29.01
CA ALA A 645 -20.25 -23.07 30.43
C ALA A 645 -18.88 -22.45 30.82
N HIS A 646 -17.84 -22.71 30.04
CA HIS A 646 -16.50 -22.15 30.26
C HIS A 646 -16.35 -20.73 29.68
N ILE A 647 -17.34 -20.24 28.92
CA ILE A 647 -17.33 -18.90 28.32
C ILE A 647 -18.12 -17.94 29.21
N ARG A 648 -17.47 -16.84 29.60
CA ARG A 648 -18.08 -15.76 30.36
C ARG A 648 -18.98 -14.90 29.48
N ILE A 649 -20.20 -14.67 29.94
CA ILE A 649 -21.23 -13.89 29.23
C ILE A 649 -21.33 -12.47 29.83
N LYS A 650 -21.38 -11.47 28.95
CA LYS A 650 -21.81 -10.10 29.25
C LYS A 650 -23.02 -9.74 28.39
N THR A 651 -23.91 -8.89 28.90
CA THR A 651 -25.13 -8.47 28.18
C THR A 651 -25.29 -6.96 28.23
N TYR A 652 -25.43 -6.33 27.07
CA TYR A 652 -25.73 -4.90 26.93
C TYR A 652 -27.06 -4.69 26.23
N TRP A 653 -27.81 -3.70 26.70
CA TRP A 653 -29.10 -3.29 26.13
C TRP A 653 -28.94 -1.84 25.65
N LEU A 654 -28.92 -1.64 24.33
CA LEU A 654 -28.60 -0.34 23.72
C LEU A 654 -29.86 0.29 23.13
N THR A 655 -30.07 1.59 23.41
CA THR A 655 -31.06 2.41 22.71
C THR A 655 -30.70 2.54 21.23
N THR A 656 -31.65 2.90 20.38
CA THR A 656 -31.46 3.05 18.93
C THR A 656 -30.26 3.93 18.57
N SER A 657 -30.09 5.07 19.25
CA SER A 657 -28.93 5.96 19.05
C SER A 657 -27.60 5.31 19.43
N LYS A 658 -27.54 4.56 20.53
CA LYS A 658 -26.33 3.85 20.98
C LYS A 658 -26.02 2.65 20.08
N MET A 659 -27.06 1.96 19.60
CA MET A 659 -26.92 0.84 18.68
C MET A 659 -26.31 1.27 17.35
N ALA A 660 -26.74 2.40 16.79
CA ALA A 660 -26.17 2.94 15.55
C ALA A 660 -24.65 3.24 15.69
N VAL A 661 -24.24 3.81 16.82
CA VAL A 661 -22.82 4.07 17.12
C VAL A 661 -22.03 2.78 17.25
N PHE A 662 -22.60 1.78 17.94
CA PHE A 662 -22.00 0.45 18.07
C PHE A 662 -21.86 -0.27 16.73
N GLU A 663 -22.92 -0.33 15.92
CA GLU A 663 -22.92 -1.00 14.61
C GLU A 663 -21.86 -0.41 13.67
N SER A 664 -21.76 0.92 13.62
CA SER A 664 -20.74 1.61 12.83
C SER A 664 -19.32 1.27 13.31
N ALA A 665 -19.09 1.23 14.63
CA ALA A 665 -17.80 0.84 15.20
C ALA A 665 -17.46 -0.63 14.92
N TYR A 666 -18.45 -1.52 15.05
CA TYR A 666 -18.29 -2.96 14.88
C TYR A 666 -18.00 -3.32 13.42
N GLN A 667 -18.74 -2.75 12.47
CA GLN A 667 -18.51 -2.96 11.04
C GLN A 667 -17.10 -2.52 10.63
N LYS A 668 -16.66 -1.32 11.02
CA LYS A 668 -15.31 -0.83 10.74
C LYS A 668 -14.22 -1.75 11.32
N PHE A 669 -14.41 -2.21 12.55
CA PHE A 669 -13.49 -3.17 13.17
C PHE A 669 -13.42 -4.49 12.38
N LEU A 670 -14.56 -5.06 11.98
CA LEU A 670 -14.59 -6.30 11.21
C LEU A 670 -13.93 -6.15 9.83
N THR A 671 -14.16 -5.02 9.15
CA THR A 671 -13.51 -4.74 7.85
C THR A 671 -11.99 -4.73 7.96
N GLU A 672 -11.43 -4.03 8.96
CA GLU A 672 -9.97 -4.03 9.18
C GLU A 672 -9.45 -5.39 9.65
N LEU A 673 -10.25 -6.14 10.43
CA LEU A 673 -9.86 -7.46 10.92
C LEU A 673 -9.75 -8.46 9.77
N ALA A 674 -10.69 -8.41 8.83
CA ALA A 674 -10.68 -9.23 7.61
C ALA A 674 -9.47 -8.89 6.71
N ALA A 675 -9.10 -7.61 6.64
CA ALA A 675 -8.00 -7.12 5.81
C ALA A 675 -6.59 -7.47 6.37
N LEU A 676 -6.47 -7.88 7.64
CA LEU A 676 -5.17 -8.10 8.30
C LEU A 676 -4.27 -9.15 7.61
N LYS A 677 -4.80 -10.02 6.75
CA LYS A 677 -4.00 -11.00 5.99
C LYS A 677 -3.09 -10.34 4.94
N THR A 678 -3.44 -9.16 4.43
CA THR A 678 -2.61 -8.40 3.47
C THR A 678 -1.59 -7.53 4.20
N GLN A 679 -0.55 -8.15 4.76
CA GLN A 679 0.47 -7.52 5.63
C GLN A 679 0.97 -6.14 5.15
N SER A 680 0.34 -5.06 5.62
CA SER A 680 0.88 -3.71 5.57
C SER A 680 0.85 -3.10 6.96
N ASN A 681 1.93 -2.40 7.34
CA ASN A 681 2.02 -1.75 8.66
C ASN A 681 0.89 -0.72 8.88
N VAL A 682 0.37 -0.12 7.80
CA VAL A 682 -0.74 0.86 7.85
C VAL A 682 -2.05 0.20 8.30
N GLN A 683 -2.40 -0.97 7.76
CA GLN A 683 -3.62 -1.69 8.13
C GLN A 683 -3.58 -2.17 9.59
N ALA A 684 -2.40 -2.54 10.10
CA ALA A 684 -2.23 -2.93 11.49
C ALA A 684 -2.57 -1.79 12.48
N HIS A 685 -2.27 -0.53 12.11
CA HIS A 685 -2.65 0.65 12.90
C HIS A 685 -4.15 0.95 12.81
N ALA A 686 -4.74 0.86 11.61
CA ALA A 686 -6.17 1.07 11.40
C ALA A 686 -7.02 0.07 12.20
N LEU A 687 -6.64 -1.21 12.19
CA LEU A 687 -7.30 -2.23 13.02
C LEU A 687 -7.24 -1.88 14.50
N ARG A 688 -6.06 -1.55 15.03
CA ARG A 688 -5.87 -1.15 16.44
C ARG A 688 -6.78 0.02 16.82
N VAL A 689 -6.87 1.02 15.95
CA VAL A 689 -7.69 2.22 16.14
C VAL A 689 -9.18 1.88 16.21
N ASN A 690 -9.67 1.07 15.28
CA ASN A 690 -11.08 0.68 15.21
C ASN A 690 -11.45 -0.29 16.35
N ARG A 691 -10.58 -1.25 16.68
CA ARG A 691 -10.72 -2.16 17.83
C ARG A 691 -10.85 -1.40 19.14
N ASP A 692 -9.93 -0.47 19.41
CA ASP A 692 -9.96 0.31 20.64
C ASP A 692 -11.17 1.24 20.71
N TYR A 693 -11.64 1.75 19.56
CA TYR A 693 -12.86 2.56 19.51
C TYR A 693 -14.09 1.70 19.84
N LEU A 694 -14.14 0.48 19.31
CA LEU A 694 -15.18 -0.49 19.66
C LEU A 694 -15.13 -0.85 21.15
N LEU A 695 -13.95 -1.09 21.71
CA LEU A 695 -13.76 -1.30 23.16
C LEU A 695 -14.28 -0.11 23.96
N ASP A 696 -13.94 1.11 23.57
CA ASP A 696 -14.44 2.33 24.19
C ASP A 696 -15.97 2.42 24.18
N VAL A 697 -16.60 2.17 23.04
CA VAL A 697 -18.06 2.18 22.89
C VAL A 697 -18.69 1.11 23.80
N LEU A 698 -18.16 -0.11 23.80
CA LEU A 698 -18.65 -1.21 24.63
C LEU A 698 -18.49 -0.93 26.13
N TYR A 699 -17.39 -0.33 26.54
CA TYR A 699 -17.11 0.01 27.94
C TYR A 699 -17.90 1.22 28.42
N MET A 700 -18.09 2.24 27.58
CA MET A 700 -18.94 3.40 27.86
C MET A 700 -20.41 3.01 28.03
N TYR A 701 -20.88 1.97 27.33
CA TYR A 701 -22.24 1.46 27.45
C TYR A 701 -22.41 0.37 28.50
N HIS A 702 -21.36 0.05 29.26
CA HIS A 702 -21.45 -0.92 30.34
C HIS A 702 -22.50 -0.47 31.38
N PRO A 703 -23.41 -1.34 31.88
CA PRO A 703 -24.49 -0.93 32.79
C PRO A 703 -24.03 -0.31 34.11
N GLN A 704 -22.83 -0.65 34.56
CA GLN A 704 -22.21 -0.06 35.75
C GLN A 704 -21.46 1.23 35.44
N TYR A 705 -21.46 1.70 34.20
CA TYR A 705 -20.85 2.95 33.80
C TYR A 705 -21.86 4.09 33.94
N PRO A 706 -21.54 5.19 34.64
CA PRO A 706 -20.32 5.43 35.42
C PRO A 706 -20.53 5.01 36.90
N ASN A 707 -19.64 4.18 37.47
CA ASN A 707 -19.82 3.70 38.86
C ASN A 707 -19.28 4.75 39.86
N PRO A 708 -20.10 5.20 40.83
CA PRO A 708 -19.72 6.24 41.80
C PRO A 708 -18.66 5.82 42.82
N THR A 709 -18.42 4.52 43.00
CA THR A 709 -17.51 3.99 44.04
C THR A 709 -16.27 3.28 43.49
N ASN A 710 -16.29 2.86 42.23
CA ASN A 710 -15.14 2.21 41.61
C ASN A 710 -15.03 2.59 40.13
N TRP A 711 -13.94 3.26 39.77
CA TRP A 711 -13.63 3.74 38.42
C TRP A 711 -13.20 2.61 37.45
N GLY A 712 -13.44 1.35 37.83
CA GLY A 712 -12.94 0.09 37.25
C GLY A 712 -13.56 -0.34 35.92
N VAL A 713 -13.77 0.61 35.00
CA VAL A 713 -14.10 0.29 33.61
C VAL A 713 -12.81 0.42 32.80
N ALA A 714 -12.41 -0.67 32.15
CA ALA A 714 -11.16 -0.71 31.40
C ALA A 714 -11.14 0.41 30.35
N VAL A 715 -10.08 1.21 30.33
CA VAL A 715 -9.92 2.30 29.36
C VAL A 715 -8.75 1.98 28.45
N PRO A 716 -8.96 1.83 27.13
CA PRO A 716 -7.87 1.83 26.16
C PRO A 716 -7.31 3.24 26.03
N VAL A 717 -6.02 3.41 26.30
CA VAL A 717 -5.33 4.68 26.06
C VAL A 717 -4.22 4.43 25.07
N ARG A 718 -4.37 4.98 23.86
CA ARG A 718 -3.45 4.73 22.75
C ARG A 718 -2.23 5.60 22.87
N ASP A 719 -1.10 4.98 22.52
CA ASP A 719 0.00 5.68 21.92
C ASP A 719 -0.35 5.98 20.45
N LEU A 720 -0.34 7.27 20.08
CA LEU A 720 -0.70 7.78 18.77
C LEU A 720 0.57 8.19 18.01
N PRO A 721 0.67 7.90 16.70
CA PRO A 721 1.77 8.38 15.90
C PRO A 721 1.77 9.91 15.87
N LEU A 722 2.96 10.50 16.02
CA LEU A 722 3.18 11.93 15.95
C LEU A 722 4.11 12.25 14.78
N GLU A 723 3.66 13.13 13.90
CA GLU A 723 4.53 13.71 12.88
C GLU A 723 4.64 15.21 13.12
N THR A 724 5.88 15.69 13.29
CA THR A 724 6.17 17.13 13.34
C THR A 724 6.33 17.65 11.93
N LEU A 725 5.51 18.64 11.55
CA LEU A 725 5.71 19.38 10.32
C LEU A 725 6.81 20.42 10.48
N ALA A 726 7.32 20.89 9.34
CA ALA A 726 8.32 21.93 9.30
C ALA A 726 7.88 23.15 10.14
N PRO A 727 8.80 23.73 10.94
CA PRO A 727 8.50 24.92 11.71
C PRO A 727 8.11 26.04 10.74
N THR A 728 7.03 26.75 11.06
CA THR A 728 6.57 27.92 10.31
C THR A 728 6.98 29.18 11.06
N TYR A 729 7.65 30.09 10.36
CA TYR A 729 8.05 31.37 10.93
C TYR A 729 6.87 32.35 10.87
N ASN A 730 6.54 32.96 12.01
CA ASN A 730 5.55 34.02 12.07
C ASN A 730 6.28 35.37 12.13
N SER A 731 6.20 36.13 11.03
CA SER A 731 6.87 37.43 10.86
C SER A 731 6.33 38.53 11.78
N GLU A 732 5.09 38.43 12.25
CA GLU A 732 4.47 39.43 13.15
C GLU A 732 4.95 39.29 14.60
N THR A 733 5.27 38.06 15.02
CA THR A 733 5.66 37.74 16.40
C THR A 733 7.14 37.40 16.56
N ASP A 734 7.90 37.39 15.46
CA ASP A 734 9.33 37.03 15.37
C ASP A 734 9.65 35.67 16.01
N ARG A 735 8.75 34.69 15.83
CA ARG A 735 8.86 33.38 16.49
C ARG A 735 8.40 32.24 15.60
N TRP A 736 8.99 31.08 15.84
CA TRP A 736 8.65 29.85 15.12
C TRP A 736 7.50 29.12 15.82
N LYS A 737 6.61 28.51 15.04
CA LYS A 737 5.61 27.57 15.54
C LYS A 737 5.76 26.25 14.82
N VAL A 738 5.65 25.15 15.55
CA VAL A 738 5.67 23.80 14.98
C VAL A 738 4.25 23.27 14.99
N THR A 739 3.81 22.80 13.83
CA THR A 739 2.52 22.11 13.71
C THR A 739 2.76 20.62 13.84
N ILE A 740 1.95 19.98 14.70
CA ILE A 740 2.05 18.57 15.06
C ILE A 740 0.81 17.89 14.48
N ARG A 741 1.00 16.86 13.66
CA ARG A 741 -0.07 15.97 13.20
C ARG A 741 -0.26 14.87 14.22
N LEU A 742 -1.46 14.83 14.81
CA LEU A 742 -1.91 13.77 15.69
C LEU A 742 -2.72 12.77 14.85
N TYR A 743 -2.10 11.64 14.50
CA TYR A 743 -2.74 10.60 13.69
C TYR A 743 -3.68 9.73 14.52
N TYR A 744 -4.81 9.34 13.91
CA TYR A 744 -5.84 8.47 14.49
C TYR A 744 -6.33 8.86 15.90
N PRO A 745 -6.71 10.13 16.13
CA PRO A 745 -7.09 10.61 17.45
C PRO A 745 -8.29 9.84 18.03
N GLN A 746 -8.22 9.50 19.32
CA GLN A 746 -9.31 8.86 20.05
C GLN A 746 -10.45 9.85 20.35
N THR A 747 -11.70 9.44 20.10
CA THR A 747 -12.90 10.17 20.51
C THR A 747 -13.04 10.24 22.04
N ASN A 748 -13.59 11.33 22.58
CA ASN A 748 -13.74 11.64 23.99
C ASN A 748 -12.41 11.75 24.77
N VAL A 749 -11.31 12.03 24.07
CA VAL A 749 -10.00 12.27 24.68
C VAL A 749 -9.57 13.70 24.40
N THR A 750 -9.07 14.35 25.45
CA THR A 750 -8.49 15.69 25.40
C THR A 750 -6.97 15.58 25.33
N TYR A 751 -6.36 16.13 24.28
CA TYR A 751 -4.92 16.19 24.09
C TYR A 751 -4.39 17.55 24.52
N ARG A 752 -3.31 17.55 25.30
CA ARG A 752 -2.64 18.75 25.81
C ARG A 752 -1.15 18.69 25.53
N ILE A 753 -0.61 19.81 25.05
CA ILE A 753 0.84 20.00 24.96
C ILE A 753 1.39 20.31 26.35
N CYS A 754 2.40 19.56 26.76
CA CYS A 754 3.10 19.66 28.02
C CYS A 754 4.58 19.98 27.80
N ASP A 755 5.19 20.67 28.75
CA ASP A 755 6.62 20.99 28.76
C ASP A 755 7.50 19.74 29.02
N ARG A 756 8.82 19.94 29.03
CA ARG A 756 9.82 18.89 29.35
C ARG A 756 9.60 18.23 30.71
N ASN A 757 8.98 18.95 31.66
CA ASN A 757 8.66 18.47 33.01
C ASN A 757 7.26 17.84 33.09
N ARG A 758 6.63 17.52 31.94
CA ARG A 758 5.31 16.88 31.85
C ARG A 758 4.18 17.74 32.43
N ARG A 759 4.34 19.06 32.49
CA ARG A 759 3.29 20.01 32.94
C ARG A 759 2.60 20.66 31.73
N PRO A 760 1.26 20.79 31.71
CA PRO A 760 0.56 21.49 30.62
C PRO A 760 1.08 22.91 30.43
N VAL A 761 1.35 23.28 29.18
CA VAL A 761 1.83 24.62 28.85
C VAL A 761 0.67 25.62 29.00
N ALA A 762 0.89 26.67 29.79
CA ALA A 762 -0.13 27.68 30.06
C ALA A 762 -0.48 28.50 28.80
N GLY A 763 -1.77 28.80 28.59
CA GLY A 763 -2.25 29.63 27.48
C GLY A 763 -2.55 28.88 26.18
N LEU A 764 -2.26 27.58 26.08
CA LEU A 764 -2.70 26.74 24.96
C LEU A 764 -4.06 26.07 25.27
N THR A 765 -4.99 26.18 24.32
CA THR A 765 -6.28 25.47 24.39
C THR A 765 -6.06 23.98 24.13
N PRO A 766 -6.56 23.09 25.02
CA PRO A 766 -6.58 21.66 24.76
C PRO A 766 -7.43 21.34 23.53
N ILE A 767 -7.09 20.28 22.82
CA ILE A 767 -7.94 19.75 21.73
C ILE A 767 -8.71 18.56 22.28
N THR A 768 -10.03 18.68 22.35
CA THR A 768 -10.93 17.56 22.66
C THR A 768 -11.46 17.00 21.36
N ILE A 769 -11.33 15.69 21.19
CA ILE A 769 -11.81 15.00 20.00
C ILE A 769 -13.21 14.50 20.29
N GLU A 770 -14.20 15.12 19.68
CA GLU A 770 -15.60 14.72 19.72
C GLU A 770 -15.95 13.87 18.49
N ALA A 771 -17.13 13.25 18.47
CA ALA A 771 -17.53 12.35 17.37
C ALA A 771 -17.65 13.07 16.01
N ASP A 772 -17.93 14.37 16.05
CA ASP A 772 -18.09 15.30 14.93
C ASP A 772 -16.82 16.11 14.61
N THR A 773 -15.73 15.89 15.36
CA THR A 773 -14.47 16.58 15.09
C THR A 773 -13.95 16.21 13.70
N ILE A 774 -13.82 17.21 12.84
CA ILE A 774 -13.33 17.05 11.45
C ILE A 774 -11.90 16.52 11.49
N ARG A 775 -11.67 15.39 10.81
CA ARG A 775 -10.35 14.75 10.65
C ARG A 775 -9.90 14.99 9.22
N GLN A 776 -8.66 15.44 9.04
CA GLN A 776 -8.04 15.57 7.72
C GLN A 776 -7.39 14.24 7.34
N GLU A 777 -7.26 13.97 6.05
CA GLU A 777 -6.56 12.78 5.55
C GLU A 777 -5.26 13.19 4.86
N ASP A 778 -4.21 12.39 5.03
CA ASP A 778 -2.96 12.57 4.29
C ASP A 778 -2.98 11.80 2.96
N TYR A 779 -1.85 11.78 2.24
CA TYR A 779 -1.77 11.11 0.93
C TYR A 779 -1.99 9.58 1.02
N GLU A 780 -1.80 8.98 2.21
CA GLU A 780 -2.06 7.57 2.52
C GLU A 780 -3.46 7.37 3.13
N GLN A 781 -4.33 8.38 3.07
CA GLN A 781 -5.69 8.36 3.63
C GLN A 781 -5.74 8.15 5.15
N ARG A 782 -4.67 8.53 5.87
CA ARG A 782 -4.61 8.38 7.33
C ARG A 782 -5.25 9.59 8.00
N PRO A 783 -6.29 9.42 8.83
CA PRO A 783 -6.96 10.54 9.49
C PRO A 783 -6.06 11.17 10.57
N TYR A 784 -5.97 12.49 10.60
CA TYR A 784 -5.23 13.26 11.60
C TYR A 784 -5.94 14.55 12.02
N VAL A 785 -5.51 15.10 13.15
CA VAL A 785 -5.87 16.44 13.65
C VAL A 785 -4.60 17.23 13.92
N LEU A 786 -4.63 18.54 13.65
CA LEU A 786 -3.49 19.43 13.82
C LEU A 786 -3.47 20.06 15.22
N MET A 787 -2.30 20.08 15.84
CA MET A 787 -2.03 20.83 17.06
C MET A 787 -0.85 21.77 16.82
N SER A 788 -0.91 23.02 17.29
CA SER A 788 0.21 23.96 17.16
C SER A 788 0.95 24.10 18.48
N SER A 789 2.27 24.03 18.42
CA SER A 789 3.13 24.34 19.56
C SER A 789 2.98 25.81 19.98
N PRO A 790 3.37 26.17 21.21
CA PRO A 790 3.66 27.56 21.55
C PRO A 790 4.73 28.11 20.61
N ALA A 791 4.81 29.43 20.53
CA ALA A 791 5.89 30.12 19.84
C ALA A 791 7.23 29.79 20.51
N ILE A 792 8.17 29.21 19.76
CA ILE A 792 9.51 28.80 20.22
C ILE A 792 10.58 29.75 19.69
N THR A 793 11.60 29.98 20.53
CA THR A 793 12.81 30.76 20.22
C THR A 793 14.09 29.93 20.30
N GLN A 794 14.00 28.70 20.82
CA GLN A 794 15.08 27.71 20.92
C GLN A 794 14.47 26.31 20.81
N ASP A 795 15.30 25.31 20.53
CA ASP A 795 14.85 23.91 20.43
C ASP A 795 14.21 23.47 21.76
N GLN A 796 12.97 23.00 21.67
CA GLN A 796 12.19 22.55 22.83
C GLN A 796 11.64 21.15 22.63
N ILE A 797 11.51 20.44 23.75
CA ILE A 797 10.88 19.14 23.80
C ILE A 797 9.53 19.30 24.48
N TYR A 798 8.49 18.94 23.75
CA TYR A 798 7.13 18.87 24.27
C TYR A 798 6.69 17.43 24.41
N TRP A 799 5.88 17.17 25.43
CA TRP A 799 5.14 15.92 25.60
C TRP A 799 3.68 16.18 25.26
N ILE A 800 2.97 15.20 24.74
CA ILE A 800 1.52 15.31 24.58
C ILE A 800 0.86 14.42 25.63
N ARG A 801 -0.02 15.01 26.43
CA ARG A 801 -0.81 14.32 27.43
C ARG A 801 -2.21 14.08 26.89
N ALA A 802 -2.60 12.82 26.79
CA ALA A 802 -3.95 12.38 26.52
C ALA A 802 -4.71 12.23 27.86
N GLU A 803 -5.84 12.91 27.98
CA GLU A 803 -6.71 12.87 29.16
C GLU A 803 -8.11 12.43 28.75
N LYS A 804 -8.57 11.31 29.31
CA LYS A 804 -9.98 10.93 29.16
C LYS A 804 -10.80 11.54 30.28
N LYS A 805 -11.74 12.40 29.92
CA LYS A 805 -12.70 12.99 30.86
C LYS A 805 -14.01 12.24 30.76
N LEU A 806 -14.55 11.84 31.91
CA LEU A 806 -15.92 11.39 31.98
C LEU A 806 -16.81 12.49 32.50
N THR A 807 -17.94 12.68 31.83
CA THR A 807 -19.00 13.58 32.27
C THR A 807 -20.17 12.71 32.72
N MET A 808 -20.52 12.77 34.00
CA MET A 808 -21.71 12.15 34.56
C MET A 808 -22.78 13.22 34.75
N THR A 809 -24.05 12.85 34.68
CA THR A 809 -25.13 13.67 35.22
C THR A 809 -25.44 13.17 36.63
N ASN A 810 -25.41 14.04 37.64
CA ASN A 810 -25.80 13.65 39.00
C ASN A 810 -27.32 13.41 39.09
N ALA A 811 -27.79 12.92 40.25
CA ALA A 811 -29.21 12.66 40.50
C ALA A 811 -30.09 13.93 40.37
N GLU A 812 -29.48 15.12 40.46
CA GLU A 812 -30.11 16.43 40.30
C GLU A 812 -30.11 16.96 38.84
N GLY A 813 -29.56 16.22 37.88
CA GLY A 813 -29.54 16.64 36.47
C GLY A 813 -28.34 17.51 36.06
N GLU A 814 -27.39 17.78 36.96
CA GLU A 814 -26.18 18.57 36.71
C GLU A 814 -25.00 17.72 36.19
N PRO A 815 -24.31 18.16 35.13
CA PRO A 815 -23.12 17.47 34.64
C PRO A 815 -21.91 17.67 35.58
N LYS A 816 -21.42 16.58 36.19
CA LYS A 816 -20.14 16.50 36.88
C LYS A 816 -19.11 15.80 36.00
N SER A 817 -18.02 16.50 35.67
CA SER A 817 -16.88 15.90 34.97
C SER A 817 -15.76 15.51 35.94
N LYS A 818 -15.15 14.36 35.72
CA LYS A 818 -13.93 13.93 36.43
C LYS A 818 -12.95 13.32 35.42
N THR A 819 -11.68 13.71 35.52
CA THR A 819 -10.62 13.18 34.65
C THR A 819 -10.18 11.83 35.20
N LEU A 820 -10.29 10.74 34.42
CA LEU A 820 -10.06 9.37 34.90
C LEU A 820 -8.58 9.07 35.15
N LYS A 821 -7.77 9.30 34.13
CA LYS A 821 -6.32 9.08 34.10
C LYS A 821 -5.75 9.88 32.93
N SER A 822 -4.50 10.30 33.04
CA SER A 822 -3.77 10.97 31.98
C SER A 822 -2.57 10.12 31.58
N VAL A 823 -2.42 9.82 30.30
CA VAL A 823 -1.26 9.11 29.76
C VAL A 823 -0.50 10.09 28.87
N PHE A 824 0.82 10.01 28.89
CA PHE A 824 1.64 10.75 27.94
C PHE A 824 1.84 9.90 26.69
N LEU A 825 1.63 10.50 25.53
CA LEU A 825 2.14 9.95 24.27
C LEU A 825 3.65 9.83 24.38
N THR A 826 4.18 8.74 23.85
CA THR A 826 5.45 8.20 24.29
C THR A 826 6.61 8.84 23.55
N GLN A 827 6.36 9.30 22.34
CA GLN A 827 7.32 10.07 21.56
C GLN A 827 7.28 11.55 21.97
N PRO A 828 8.38 12.09 22.52
CA PRO A 828 8.48 13.51 22.74
C PRO A 828 8.51 14.25 21.40
N VAL A 829 7.66 15.26 21.26
CA VAL A 829 7.66 16.17 20.11
C VAL A 829 8.87 17.08 20.22
N ARG A 830 9.84 16.90 19.33
CA ARG A 830 11.00 17.78 19.22
C ARG A 830 10.62 18.97 18.33
N ALA A 831 10.25 20.08 18.95
CA ALA A 831 9.98 21.32 18.25
C ALA A 831 11.30 22.09 18.09
N ARG A 832 11.87 22.06 16.89
CA ARG A 832 13.11 22.78 16.56
C ARG A 832 12.80 24.11 15.91
N VAL A 833 13.66 25.09 16.17
CA VAL A 833 13.66 26.37 15.45
C VAL A 833 14.06 26.09 14.00
N GLY A 834 13.37 26.71 13.03
CA GLY A 834 13.72 26.56 11.62
C GLY A 834 15.06 27.20 11.26
N VAL A 835 15.51 26.97 10.04
CA VAL A 835 16.79 27.52 9.56
C VAL A 835 16.67 29.05 9.46
N GLY A 836 17.47 29.75 10.25
CA GLY A 836 17.48 31.21 10.34
C GLY A 836 18.20 31.87 9.17
N LEU A 837 17.86 33.13 8.90
CA LEU A 837 18.59 33.95 7.92
C LEU A 837 20.04 34.16 8.40
N VAL A 838 20.99 34.04 7.48
CA VAL A 838 22.41 34.30 7.69
C VAL A 838 22.84 35.53 6.90
N ASN A 839 23.79 36.28 7.43
CA ASN A 839 24.38 37.39 6.71
C ASN A 839 25.58 36.87 5.91
N ALA A 840 25.45 36.89 4.58
CA ALA A 840 26.48 36.43 3.64
C ALA A 840 27.24 37.62 3.06
N GLN A 841 28.57 37.60 3.16
CA GLN A 841 29.44 38.64 2.62
C GLN A 841 30.59 38.00 1.85
N ALA A 842 30.98 38.56 0.71
CA ALA A 842 32.16 38.10 0.00
C ALA A 842 33.42 38.72 0.62
N ALA A 843 34.47 37.91 0.80
CA ALA A 843 35.76 38.36 1.35
C ALA A 843 36.39 39.50 0.52
N ALA A 844 36.11 39.53 -0.78
CA ALA A 844 36.40 40.65 -1.66
C ALA A 844 35.14 41.05 -2.43
N ALA A 845 34.82 42.35 -2.45
CA ALA A 845 33.65 42.88 -3.15
C ALA A 845 33.79 42.82 -4.69
N GLU A 846 35.03 42.79 -5.19
CA GLU A 846 35.39 42.61 -6.60
C GLU A 846 36.52 41.58 -6.70
N ILE A 847 36.42 40.64 -7.63
CA ILE A 847 37.45 39.63 -7.91
C ILE A 847 37.92 39.67 -9.37
N ASP A 848 39.09 39.10 -9.64
CA ASP A 848 39.64 39.00 -10.99
C ASP A 848 38.95 37.90 -11.81
N TYR A 849 38.87 38.10 -13.13
CA TYR A 849 38.34 37.11 -14.06
C TYR A 849 39.00 35.74 -13.88
N GLY A 850 38.20 34.68 -13.79
CA GLY A 850 38.67 33.30 -13.69
C GLY A 850 39.18 32.91 -12.29
N THR A 851 38.91 33.70 -11.26
CA THR A 851 39.26 33.38 -9.87
C THR A 851 38.08 32.84 -9.06
N GLN A 852 38.38 32.15 -7.95
CA GLN A 852 37.39 31.66 -6.99
C GLN A 852 37.08 32.74 -5.94
N ALA A 853 35.87 32.74 -5.39
CA ALA A 853 35.44 33.67 -4.36
C ALA A 853 35.30 32.94 -3.01
N THR A 854 35.60 33.63 -1.91
CA THR A 854 35.30 33.12 -0.56
C THR A 854 34.16 33.92 0.03
N ILE A 855 33.12 33.22 0.49
CA ILE A 855 31.91 33.79 1.07
C ILE A 855 31.92 33.53 2.58
N ASP A 856 31.96 34.62 3.35
CA ASP A 856 31.90 34.63 4.79
C ASP A 856 30.44 34.73 5.25
N LEU A 857 29.99 33.72 5.98
CA LEU A 857 28.68 33.66 6.60
C LEU A 857 28.80 34.05 8.08
N SER A 858 27.89 34.89 8.56
CA SER A 858 27.76 35.28 9.97
C SER A 858 26.33 35.13 10.46
N GLY A 859 26.16 34.83 11.76
CA GLY A 859 24.85 34.50 12.33
C GLY A 859 24.40 33.06 12.04
N ILE A 860 25.36 32.16 11.82
CA ILE A 860 25.08 30.75 11.52
C ILE A 860 24.53 30.01 12.74
N GLN A 861 23.73 28.98 12.52
CA GLN A 861 23.12 28.16 13.56
C GLN A 861 23.89 26.85 13.74
N ALA A 862 23.93 26.32 14.97
CA ALA A 862 24.54 25.02 15.23
C ALA A 862 23.74 23.88 14.56
N ASN A 863 24.45 22.88 14.03
CA ASN A 863 23.87 21.73 13.32
C ASN A 863 23.05 22.09 12.07
N VAL A 864 23.40 23.19 11.39
CA VAL A 864 22.93 23.52 10.04
C VAL A 864 24.13 23.43 9.10
N ASP A 865 23.99 22.67 8.02
CA ASP A 865 25.00 22.58 6.96
C ASP A 865 24.68 23.62 5.89
N TYR A 866 25.62 24.51 5.60
CA TYR A 866 25.48 25.56 4.61
C TYR A 866 26.14 25.16 3.29
N ALA A 867 25.57 25.56 2.16
CA ALA A 867 26.11 25.33 0.83
C ALA A 867 25.83 26.52 -0.09
N LEU A 868 26.71 26.71 -1.09
CA LEU A 868 26.65 27.82 -2.05
C LEU A 868 26.07 27.34 -3.38
N TYR A 869 25.20 28.15 -3.96
CA TYR A 869 24.52 27.86 -5.22
C TYR A 869 24.55 29.06 -6.19
N ILE A 870 24.66 28.78 -7.48
CA ILE A 870 24.36 29.70 -8.60
C ILE A 870 23.33 28.98 -9.47
N ASP A 871 22.21 29.62 -9.78
CA ASP A 871 21.12 29.04 -10.62
C ASP A 871 20.72 27.60 -10.22
N ASN A 872 20.58 27.37 -8.90
CA ASN A 872 20.32 26.05 -8.28
C ASN A 872 21.40 24.97 -8.47
N THR A 873 22.55 25.30 -9.06
CA THR A 873 23.72 24.43 -9.14
C THR A 873 24.65 24.69 -7.96
N ARG A 874 25.08 23.62 -7.27
CA ARG A 874 25.99 23.73 -6.13
C ARG A 874 27.39 24.09 -6.65
N ILE A 875 28.02 25.10 -6.05
CA ILE A 875 29.27 25.72 -6.54
C ILE A 875 30.37 25.76 -5.46
N ASP A 876 30.30 24.89 -4.48
CA ASP A 876 31.35 24.67 -3.46
C ASP A 876 31.97 23.26 -3.65
N ASP A 877 32.91 22.86 -2.80
CA ASP A 877 33.63 21.58 -2.94
C ASP A 877 32.78 20.32 -2.66
N GLY A 878 31.49 20.48 -2.34
CA GLY A 878 30.60 19.38 -1.99
C GLY A 878 30.63 19.00 -0.50
N GLY A 879 31.48 19.65 0.30
CA GLY A 879 31.73 19.37 1.71
C GLY A 879 30.60 19.76 2.67
N THR A 880 30.81 19.47 3.95
CA THR A 880 29.85 19.77 5.02
C THR A 880 30.32 21.01 5.77
N TYR A 881 29.60 22.12 5.65
CA TYR A 881 29.99 23.39 6.26
C TYR A 881 29.02 23.77 7.39
N ASN A 882 29.37 23.42 8.63
CA ASN A 882 28.62 23.79 9.83
C ASN A 882 29.52 24.48 10.86
N GLY A 883 28.90 25.21 11.79
CA GLY A 883 29.63 25.96 12.80
C GLY A 883 28.92 26.01 14.15
N GLN A 884 29.53 26.72 15.09
CA GLN A 884 28.92 27.02 16.38
C GLN A 884 27.82 28.09 16.21
N GLU A 885 26.82 28.07 17.08
CA GLU A 885 25.72 29.04 17.07
C GLU A 885 26.24 30.49 17.16
N ASN A 886 25.75 31.37 16.29
CA ASN A 886 26.22 32.75 16.06
C ASN A 886 27.70 32.87 15.66
N GLY A 887 28.31 31.79 15.13
CA GLY A 887 29.67 31.80 14.62
C GLY A 887 29.82 32.44 13.23
N THR A 888 31.05 32.35 12.72
CA THR A 888 31.42 32.72 11.35
C THR A 888 31.94 31.51 10.60
N LEU A 889 31.62 31.39 9.31
CA LEU A 889 31.99 30.27 8.45
C LEU A 889 32.33 30.79 7.05
N SER A 890 33.51 30.45 6.54
CA SER A 890 33.95 30.85 5.20
C SER A 890 33.83 29.67 4.24
N ILE A 891 33.14 29.84 3.13
CA ILE A 891 32.97 28.82 2.08
C ILE A 891 33.55 29.36 0.77
N THR A 892 34.49 28.63 0.17
CA THR A 892 35.12 29.01 -1.10
C THR A 892 34.40 28.36 -2.28
N THR A 893 34.15 29.13 -3.33
CA THR A 893 33.53 28.62 -4.56
C THR A 893 34.48 27.69 -5.32
N GLN A 894 33.97 26.58 -5.84
CA GLN A 894 34.68 25.64 -6.71
C GLN A 894 34.00 25.60 -8.07
N VAL A 895 34.38 26.53 -8.95
CA VAL A 895 33.88 26.61 -10.32
C VAL A 895 35.04 26.32 -11.28
N THR A 896 34.82 25.40 -12.23
CA THR A 896 35.78 25.09 -13.29
C THR A 896 36.06 26.34 -14.12
N ASP A 897 37.33 26.71 -14.26
CA ASP A 897 37.82 27.97 -14.87
C ASP A 897 37.46 29.26 -14.11
N GLY A 898 37.02 29.15 -12.84
CA GLY A 898 36.67 30.28 -11.98
C GLY A 898 35.44 31.09 -12.44
N LEU A 899 35.17 32.19 -11.76
CA LEU A 899 34.04 33.05 -12.07
C LEU A 899 34.41 34.03 -13.20
N LYS A 900 33.58 34.07 -14.25
CA LYS A 900 33.84 34.82 -15.49
C LYS A 900 32.98 36.08 -15.63
N GLU A 901 31.82 36.10 -14.97
CA GLU A 901 30.85 37.19 -14.98
C GLU A 901 30.32 37.50 -13.58
N ASP A 902 29.63 38.63 -13.45
CA ASP A 902 28.97 39.02 -12.20
C ASP A 902 27.86 38.01 -11.85
N VAL A 903 27.85 37.52 -10.61
CA VAL A 903 26.94 36.43 -10.21
C VAL A 903 26.30 36.70 -8.84
N LEU A 904 25.05 36.25 -8.68
CA LEU A 904 24.37 36.18 -7.39
C LEU A 904 24.59 34.79 -6.80
N ILE A 905 25.32 34.71 -5.69
CA ILE A 905 25.53 33.46 -4.95
C ILE A 905 24.43 33.33 -3.90
N ILE A 906 23.69 32.23 -3.95
CA ILE A 906 22.62 31.87 -3.01
C ILE A 906 23.19 30.92 -1.97
N VAL A 907 22.97 31.23 -0.70
CA VAL A 907 23.33 30.38 0.44
C VAL A 907 22.09 29.59 0.84
N LYS A 908 22.21 28.26 0.83
CA LYS A 908 21.16 27.37 1.36
C LYS A 908 21.66 26.68 2.62
N GLY A 909 20.79 26.63 3.63
CA GLY A 909 21.04 25.91 4.88
C GLY A 909 20.17 24.66 4.93
N THR A 910 20.77 23.53 5.27
CA THR A 910 20.10 22.24 5.40
C THR A 910 20.21 21.75 6.84
N ARG A 911 19.08 21.35 7.42
CA ARG A 911 19.01 20.72 8.75
C ARG A 911 17.96 19.62 8.75
N ASP A 912 18.36 18.42 9.17
CA ASP A 912 17.53 17.21 9.22
C ASP A 912 16.74 16.93 7.90
N GLY A 913 17.35 17.22 6.74
CA GLY A 913 16.76 16.98 5.41
C GLY A 913 15.87 18.10 4.85
N ALA A 914 15.57 19.14 5.63
CA ALA A 914 14.89 20.33 5.13
C ALA A 914 15.91 21.39 4.68
N THR A 915 15.79 21.89 3.46
CA THR A 915 16.69 22.88 2.85
C THR A 915 15.94 24.17 2.58
N ALA A 916 16.48 25.30 3.03
CA ALA A 916 15.93 26.64 2.79
C ALA A 916 17.02 27.60 2.29
N GLU A 917 16.61 28.60 1.50
CA GLU A 917 17.47 29.75 1.19
C GLU A 917 17.56 30.65 2.42
N VAL A 918 18.80 30.92 2.85
CA VAL A 918 19.10 31.58 4.12
C VAL A 918 19.87 32.88 3.95
N GLY A 919 20.43 33.14 2.77
CA GLY A 919 21.14 34.38 2.46
C GLY A 919 21.56 34.41 1.00
N SER A 920 21.99 35.58 0.52
CA SER A 920 22.53 35.74 -0.82
C SER A 920 23.56 36.87 -0.87
N VAL A 921 24.49 36.81 -1.83
CA VAL A 921 25.55 37.80 -2.00
C VAL A 921 25.82 38.03 -3.49
N GLN A 922 25.83 39.29 -3.90
CA GLN A 922 26.18 39.69 -5.27
C GLN A 922 27.70 39.84 -5.37
N LEU A 923 28.34 39.12 -6.30
CA LEU A 923 29.77 39.18 -6.55
C LEU A 923 30.05 39.83 -7.90
N ARG A 924 31.03 40.76 -7.95
CA ARG A 924 31.45 41.47 -9.16
C ARG A 924 32.78 40.92 -9.68
N VAL A 925 32.86 40.65 -10.99
CA VAL A 925 34.03 40.04 -11.65
C VAL A 925 34.60 40.98 -12.70
N ARG A 926 35.90 41.31 -12.59
CA ARG A 926 36.60 42.22 -13.50
C ARG A 926 36.66 41.68 -14.94
N ALA A 927 36.85 42.59 -15.89
CA ALA A 927 36.98 42.26 -17.30
C ALA A 927 38.25 41.44 -17.61
N TYR A 928 38.19 40.60 -18.63
CA TYR A 928 39.28 39.74 -19.10
C TYR A 928 40.44 40.58 -19.64
N PRO A 929 41.67 40.43 -19.09
CA PRO A 929 42.79 41.30 -19.47
C PRO A 929 43.56 40.84 -20.72
N GLY A 930 43.27 39.68 -21.32
CA GLY A 930 44.17 39.02 -22.30
C GLY A 930 44.07 39.45 -23.77
N LEU A 931 43.19 40.40 -24.13
CA LEU A 931 42.91 40.77 -25.53
C LEU A 931 44.09 41.47 -26.24
N SER A 932 44.21 41.36 -27.57
CA SER A 932 45.22 42.06 -28.40
C SER A 932 44.61 43.01 -29.43
N ILE A 933 45.30 44.10 -29.82
CA ILE A 933 44.99 45.03 -30.90
C ILE A 933 45.89 44.75 -32.12
N ALA A 934 45.29 44.63 -33.30
CA ALA A 934 45.98 44.47 -34.57
C ALA A 934 45.52 45.55 -35.56
N LEU A 935 46.46 46.30 -36.15
CA LEU A 935 46.17 47.28 -37.20
C LEU A 935 46.16 46.59 -38.56
N SER A 936 45.19 46.93 -39.43
CA SER A 936 45.12 46.40 -40.80
C SER A 936 46.27 46.88 -41.70
N GLN A 937 46.88 48.03 -41.36
CA GLN A 937 48.09 48.57 -41.98
C GLN A 937 48.93 49.26 -40.91
N GLN A 938 50.26 49.07 -40.94
CA GLN A 938 51.20 49.68 -39.99
C GLN A 938 51.85 50.96 -40.55
N VAL A 939 51.86 51.15 -41.87
CA VAL A 939 52.40 52.34 -42.55
C VAL A 939 51.38 52.90 -43.52
N VAL A 940 51.12 54.20 -43.43
CA VAL A 940 50.20 54.94 -44.29
C VAL A 940 50.88 56.10 -44.99
N ASP A 941 50.30 56.58 -46.08
CA ASP A 941 50.78 57.80 -46.72
C ASP A 941 50.43 59.04 -45.87
N HIS A 942 51.28 60.06 -45.93
CA HIS A 942 51.13 61.27 -45.14
C HIS A 942 49.73 61.91 -45.27
N GLY A 943 48.97 61.94 -44.18
CA GLY A 943 47.63 62.55 -44.13
C GLY A 943 46.50 61.66 -44.69
N VAL A 944 46.75 60.37 -44.95
CA VAL A 944 45.77 59.43 -45.54
C VAL A 944 45.63 58.19 -44.66
N THR A 945 44.54 58.08 -43.90
CA THR A 945 44.25 56.89 -43.07
C THR A 945 43.04 56.08 -43.55
N THR A 946 42.50 56.40 -44.73
CA THR A 946 41.33 55.73 -45.29
C THR A 946 41.58 54.23 -45.49
N GLY A 947 40.73 53.38 -44.89
CA GLY A 947 40.82 51.91 -45.01
C GLY A 947 41.70 51.23 -43.95
N VAL A 948 42.18 51.98 -42.95
CA VAL A 948 42.92 51.43 -41.81
C VAL A 948 41.97 51.16 -40.66
N ASN A 949 42.02 49.94 -40.11
CA ASN A 949 41.21 49.50 -38.99
C ASN A 949 42.08 48.96 -37.87
N ALA A 950 41.66 49.13 -36.62
CA ALA A 950 42.21 48.43 -35.47
C ALA A 950 41.24 47.34 -35.00
N VAL A 951 41.66 46.08 -35.00
CA VAL A 951 40.84 44.94 -34.58
C VAL A 951 41.32 44.47 -33.21
N ILE A 952 40.39 44.25 -32.28
CA ILE A 952 40.68 43.62 -30.99
C ILE A 952 40.32 42.13 -31.04
N SER A 953 41.29 41.24 -30.85
CA SER A 953 41.09 39.78 -30.69
C SER A 953 42.24 39.15 -29.89
N ASP A 954 42.06 38.04 -29.17
CA ASP A 954 43.19 37.26 -28.59
C ASP A 954 43.48 35.95 -29.36
N GLY A 955 42.61 35.59 -30.31
CA GLY A 955 42.70 34.35 -31.08
C GLY A 955 42.18 33.10 -30.35
N THR A 956 41.92 33.15 -29.04
CA THR A 956 41.47 32.01 -28.20
C THR A 956 40.29 32.36 -27.29
N PHE A 957 40.30 33.53 -26.64
CA PHE A 957 39.20 34.10 -25.88
C PHE A 957 38.89 35.50 -26.42
N ALA A 958 37.63 35.78 -26.72
CA ALA A 958 37.21 37.04 -27.33
C ALA A 958 36.34 37.88 -26.38
N THR A 959 36.03 39.11 -26.77
CA THR A 959 35.53 40.20 -25.92
C THR A 959 34.29 39.83 -25.08
N GLN A 960 34.04 40.53 -23.96
CA GLN A 960 32.85 40.31 -23.11
C GLN A 960 31.73 41.33 -23.41
N ALA A 961 30.50 40.86 -23.60
CA ALA A 961 29.28 41.66 -23.81
C ALA A 961 28.97 42.61 -22.65
N SER A 962 29.42 42.25 -21.45
CA SER A 962 29.26 43.05 -20.24
C SER A 962 30.23 44.24 -20.15
N VAL A 963 31.17 44.39 -21.10
CA VAL A 963 32.31 45.31 -21.05
C VAL A 963 32.32 46.28 -22.24
N ASP A 964 32.58 47.56 -21.99
CA ASP A 964 32.82 48.59 -22.98
C ASP A 964 34.32 48.74 -23.29
N TYR A 965 34.69 48.76 -24.57
CA TYR A 965 36.08 48.88 -25.03
C TYR A 965 36.33 50.26 -25.64
N HIS A 966 37.27 51.01 -25.06
CA HIS A 966 37.60 52.38 -25.44
C HIS A 966 38.95 52.43 -26.15
N LEU A 967 38.98 52.89 -27.42
CA LEU A 967 40.21 53.09 -28.17
C LEU A 967 40.69 54.53 -28.07
N TYR A 968 41.88 54.71 -27.52
CA TYR A 968 42.58 56.00 -27.40
C TYR A 968 43.72 56.10 -28.41
N TYR A 969 44.01 57.30 -28.90
CA TYR A 969 45.15 57.56 -29.79
C TYR A 969 45.91 58.84 -29.41
N ARG A 970 47.15 58.96 -29.87
CA ARG A 970 47.97 60.18 -29.79
C ARG A 970 49.12 60.17 -30.78
N GLU A 971 49.66 61.34 -31.10
CA GLU A 971 50.92 61.45 -31.86
C GLU A 971 52.13 61.00 -30.99
N ILE A 972 53.10 60.37 -31.63
CA ILE A 972 54.38 59.95 -31.05
C ILE A 972 55.37 61.10 -31.26
N SER A 973 55.86 61.65 -30.16
CA SER A 973 56.88 62.70 -30.24
C SER A 973 58.27 62.12 -30.49
N ASP A 974 59.11 62.86 -31.23
CA ASP A 974 60.48 62.43 -31.56
C ASP A 974 61.32 61.90 -30.37
N PRO A 975 61.28 62.49 -29.15
CA PRO A 975 62.05 62.00 -28.00
C PRO A 975 61.62 60.63 -27.47
N GLU A 976 60.45 60.14 -27.88
CA GLU A 976 59.90 58.85 -27.45
C GLU A 976 60.46 57.67 -28.26
N PHE A 977 61.06 57.93 -29.42
CA PHE A 977 61.80 56.91 -30.16
C PHE A 977 63.14 56.64 -29.47
N VAL A 978 63.39 55.39 -29.08
CA VAL A 978 64.52 55.00 -28.22
C VAL A 978 65.88 55.26 -28.88
N HIS A 979 65.95 55.30 -30.20
CA HIS A 979 67.16 55.66 -30.95
C HIS A 979 67.67 57.09 -30.64
N HIS A 980 66.87 57.95 -30.01
CA HIS A 980 67.18 59.34 -29.66
C HIS A 980 67.64 59.54 -28.21
N LYS A 981 67.84 58.45 -27.43
CA LYS A 981 68.34 58.52 -26.06
C LYS A 981 69.79 58.04 -25.97
N LEU A 982 70.65 58.86 -25.35
CA LEU A 982 72.06 58.55 -25.06
C LEU A 982 72.23 57.34 -24.11
N SER A 983 71.20 56.99 -23.34
CA SER A 983 71.13 55.80 -22.48
C SER A 983 69.87 54.99 -22.77
N GLN A 984 70.00 53.67 -22.97
CA GLN A 984 68.86 52.81 -23.25
C GLN A 984 67.95 52.67 -22.00
N PRO A 985 66.62 52.77 -22.14
CA PRO A 985 65.66 52.47 -21.07
C PRO A 985 65.65 50.98 -20.69
N PRO A 986 65.14 50.60 -19.50
CA PRO A 986 64.87 49.20 -19.16
C PRO A 986 63.99 48.51 -20.20
N ALA A 987 64.22 47.22 -20.46
CA ALA A 987 63.44 46.46 -21.45
C ALA A 987 61.92 46.47 -21.17
N THR A 988 61.51 46.61 -19.90
CA THR A 988 60.10 46.73 -19.48
C THR A 988 59.43 48.02 -19.92
N ASP A 989 60.22 49.06 -20.20
CA ASP A 989 59.76 50.42 -20.50
C ASP A 989 59.88 50.74 -21.99
N VAL A 990 60.25 49.73 -22.80
CA VAL A 990 60.40 49.83 -24.25
C VAL A 990 59.33 48.97 -24.93
N LEU A 991 58.60 49.58 -25.84
CA LEU A 991 57.70 48.93 -26.77
C LEU A 991 58.42 48.72 -28.11
N GLU A 992 58.51 47.48 -28.57
CA GLU A 992 59.04 47.13 -29.89
C GLU A 992 57.89 46.86 -30.86
N VAL A 993 57.68 47.76 -31.82
CA VAL A 993 56.63 47.66 -32.85
C VAL A 993 57.28 47.38 -34.20
N ASP A 994 56.74 46.43 -34.96
CA ASP A 994 57.15 46.23 -36.36
C ASP A 994 56.50 47.30 -37.23
N ASN A 995 57.30 48.01 -38.05
CA ASN A 995 56.75 48.98 -38.99
C ASN A 995 56.06 48.33 -40.20
N GLY A 996 56.05 47.00 -40.31
CA GLY A 996 55.40 46.28 -41.42
C GLY A 996 56.19 46.31 -42.73
N GLU A 997 57.33 47.01 -42.78
CA GLU A 997 58.30 47.02 -43.89
C GLU A 997 59.61 46.30 -43.49
N GLY A 998 59.58 45.48 -42.43
CA GLY A 998 60.68 44.62 -41.99
C GLY A 998 61.66 45.27 -41.01
N THR A 999 61.32 46.42 -40.43
CA THR A 999 62.15 47.13 -39.44
C THR A 999 61.40 47.29 -38.12
N THR A 1000 62.03 46.88 -37.02
CA THR A 1000 61.47 47.04 -35.69
C THR A 1000 61.78 48.42 -35.12
N VAL A 1001 60.73 49.19 -34.83
CA VAL A 1001 60.78 50.52 -34.24
C VAL A 1001 60.64 50.40 -32.73
N LYS A 1002 61.59 50.99 -31.99
CA LYS A 1002 61.58 50.99 -30.53
C LYS A 1002 61.07 52.32 -29.99
N ILE A 1003 59.97 52.30 -29.26
CA ILE A 1003 59.31 53.48 -28.66
C ILE A 1003 59.22 53.27 -27.14
N LEU A 1004 59.20 54.35 -26.36
CA LEU A 1004 58.93 54.24 -24.92
C LEU A 1004 57.49 53.75 -24.68
N ARG A 1005 57.33 52.85 -23.71
CA ARG A 1005 56.02 52.36 -23.28
C ARG A 1005 55.21 53.52 -22.68
N PRO A 1006 53.95 53.71 -23.11
CA PRO A 1006 53.12 54.80 -22.61
C PRO A 1006 52.74 54.64 -21.13
N ALA A 1007 52.59 55.76 -20.40
CA ALA A 1007 51.98 55.78 -19.07
C ALA A 1007 50.45 55.69 -19.20
N VAL A 1008 49.83 54.91 -18.31
CA VAL A 1008 48.39 54.59 -18.34
C VAL A 1008 47.56 55.79 -17.83
N PRO A 1009 46.44 56.14 -18.48
CA PRO A 1009 45.44 57.04 -17.91
C PRO A 1009 44.78 56.41 -16.67
N ALA A 1010 44.79 57.10 -15.53
CA ALA A 1010 44.23 56.58 -14.28
C ALA A 1010 42.68 56.59 -14.25
N THR A 1011 42.03 57.31 -15.17
CA THR A 1011 40.57 57.41 -15.26
C THR A 1011 40.11 57.63 -16.70
N THR A 1012 38.81 57.50 -16.94
CA THR A 1012 38.16 57.66 -18.26
C THR A 1012 38.30 59.06 -18.87
N ASN A 1013 38.77 60.07 -18.12
CA ASN A 1013 38.80 61.49 -18.53
C ASN A 1013 40.14 62.23 -18.24
N ASN A 1014 41.23 61.78 -18.87
CA ASN A 1014 42.53 62.48 -19.07
C ASN A 1014 43.57 62.54 -17.93
N ALA A 1015 44.83 62.63 -18.41
CA ALA A 1015 46.16 62.77 -17.78
C ALA A 1015 46.82 61.54 -17.12
N PRO A 1016 47.87 60.94 -17.74
CA PRO A 1016 48.79 59.99 -17.09
C PRO A 1016 49.75 60.68 -16.10
N GLU A 1017 50.09 60.04 -14.98
CA GLU A 1017 51.15 60.51 -14.07
C GLU A 1017 52.56 60.25 -14.64
N ARG A 1018 53.49 61.18 -14.38
CA ARG A 1018 54.83 61.29 -15.03
C ARG A 1018 55.78 60.12 -14.73
N TYR A 1019 56.55 59.74 -15.75
CA TYR A 1019 57.88 59.16 -15.58
C TYR A 1019 58.90 60.32 -15.46
N GLU A 1020 59.65 60.42 -14.37
CA GLU A 1020 60.61 61.51 -14.15
C GLU A 1020 61.89 61.33 -14.99
N ALA A 1021 61.86 61.79 -16.26
CA ALA A 1021 63.08 62.10 -17.00
C ALA A 1021 62.86 63.11 -18.15
N ALA A 1022 63.35 64.34 -17.97
CA ALA A 1022 63.49 65.44 -18.94
C ALA A 1022 62.18 66.12 -19.46
N PRO A 1023 62.23 67.40 -19.88
CA PRO A 1023 61.02 68.23 -20.06
C PRO A 1023 60.36 67.91 -21.39
N ILE A 1024 59.43 66.95 -21.37
CA ILE A 1024 58.44 66.74 -22.43
C ILE A 1024 57.12 67.35 -21.92
N SER A 1025 56.45 68.14 -22.75
CA SER A 1025 55.15 68.73 -22.44
C SER A 1025 54.12 67.64 -22.10
N ALA A 1026 53.07 67.98 -21.35
CA ALA A 1026 51.97 67.04 -21.07
C ALA A 1026 51.39 66.50 -22.40
N ILE A 1027 51.23 65.18 -22.50
CA ILE A 1027 50.75 64.50 -23.70
C ILE A 1027 49.33 64.01 -23.41
N ASP A 1028 48.34 64.52 -24.15
CA ASP A 1028 46.93 64.15 -24.02
C ASP A 1028 46.57 63.01 -24.97
N TYR A 1029 46.12 61.88 -24.43
CA TYR A 1029 45.44 60.83 -25.23
C TYR A 1029 44.05 61.31 -25.61
N GLN A 1030 43.66 61.12 -26.86
CA GLN A 1030 42.32 61.41 -27.34
C GLN A 1030 41.53 60.12 -27.51
N LEU A 1031 40.30 60.08 -27.00
CA LEU A 1031 39.38 58.97 -27.24
C LEU A 1031 38.93 59.02 -28.71
N LEU A 1032 39.18 57.96 -29.46
CA LEU A 1032 38.72 57.84 -30.84
C LEU A 1032 37.28 57.32 -30.89
N ALA A 1033 37.03 56.19 -30.22
CA ALA A 1033 35.75 55.51 -30.25
C ALA A 1033 35.60 54.55 -29.07
N THR A 1034 34.34 54.24 -28.74
CA THR A 1034 33.96 53.22 -27.77
C THR A 1034 33.08 52.21 -28.47
N LEU A 1035 33.37 50.92 -28.33
CA LEU A 1035 32.57 49.83 -28.87
C LEU A 1035 32.20 48.85 -27.75
N SER A 1036 30.97 48.38 -27.78
CA SER A 1036 30.44 47.34 -26.88
C SER A 1036 30.07 46.14 -27.73
N PRO A 1037 30.56 44.93 -27.44
CA PRO A 1037 30.23 43.74 -28.20
C PRO A 1037 28.78 43.31 -27.92
N ALA A 1038 28.12 42.68 -28.90
CA ALA A 1038 26.72 42.26 -28.76
C ALA A 1038 26.60 40.95 -28.00
N ALA A 1039 27.61 40.08 -28.12
CA ALA A 1039 27.76 38.85 -27.38
C ALA A 1039 29.22 38.65 -26.94
N ASP A 1040 29.40 37.80 -25.93
CA ASP A 1040 30.74 37.36 -25.55
C ASP A 1040 31.39 36.66 -26.75
N GLY A 1041 32.54 37.14 -27.18
CA GLY A 1041 33.35 36.55 -28.23
C GLY A 1041 33.41 37.35 -29.54
N ASP A 1042 32.74 38.49 -29.64
CA ASP A 1042 32.72 39.29 -30.88
C ASP A 1042 34.07 40.01 -31.12
N ASP A 1043 34.56 39.97 -32.37
CA ASP A 1043 35.70 40.80 -32.79
C ASP A 1043 35.26 42.26 -32.91
N LEU A 1044 35.98 43.18 -32.25
CA LEU A 1044 35.70 44.62 -32.32
C LEU A 1044 36.63 45.31 -33.30
N VAL A 1045 36.06 45.96 -34.31
CA VAL A 1045 36.81 46.66 -35.37
C VAL A 1045 36.58 48.17 -35.24
N PHE A 1046 37.64 48.91 -34.92
CA PHE A 1046 37.65 50.37 -34.91
C PHE A 1046 38.13 50.92 -36.26
N ASP A 1047 37.35 51.79 -36.89
CA ASP A 1047 37.72 52.46 -38.14
C ASP A 1047 38.58 53.70 -37.85
N LEU A 1048 39.78 53.75 -38.44
CA LEU A 1048 40.75 54.84 -38.27
C LEU A 1048 40.72 55.85 -39.42
N SER A 1049 39.80 55.70 -40.39
CA SER A 1049 39.76 56.49 -41.62
C SER A 1049 39.57 57.99 -41.41
N ALA A 1050 38.97 58.41 -40.29
CA ALA A 1050 38.71 59.83 -39.99
C ALA A 1050 39.94 60.58 -39.43
N LEU A 1051 41.01 59.88 -39.05
CA LEU A 1051 42.15 60.48 -38.34
C LEU A 1051 43.05 61.33 -39.24
N ASN A 1052 43.23 60.98 -40.52
CA ASN A 1052 44.09 61.69 -41.48
C ASN A 1052 45.46 62.09 -40.90
N THR A 1053 46.10 61.16 -40.19
CA THR A 1053 47.31 61.45 -39.41
C THR A 1053 48.46 61.89 -40.31
N THR A 1054 49.07 63.04 -40.00
CA THR A 1054 50.29 63.52 -40.67
C THR A 1054 51.56 63.06 -39.93
N GLN A 1055 51.42 62.71 -38.64
CA GLN A 1055 52.51 62.25 -37.77
C GLN A 1055 52.35 60.77 -37.39
N ASP A 1056 53.44 60.16 -36.91
CA ASP A 1056 53.42 58.81 -36.39
C ASP A 1056 52.53 58.77 -35.12
N THR A 1057 51.62 57.81 -35.04
CA THR A 1057 50.50 57.82 -34.07
C THR A 1057 50.45 56.50 -33.29
N MET A 1058 50.24 56.56 -31.98
CA MET A 1058 50.10 55.41 -31.08
C MET A 1058 48.64 55.23 -30.66
N PHE A 1059 48.21 53.98 -30.50
CA PHE A 1059 46.86 53.56 -30.13
C PHE A 1059 46.87 52.66 -28.89
N MET A 1060 45.85 52.76 -28.03
CA MET A 1060 45.72 51.97 -26.80
C MET A 1060 44.25 51.68 -26.49
N VAL A 1061 43.94 50.47 -26.02
CA VAL A 1061 42.58 50.08 -25.62
C VAL A 1061 42.45 49.97 -24.11
N VAL A 1062 41.36 50.51 -23.55
CA VAL A 1062 40.97 50.37 -22.14
C VAL A 1062 39.58 49.73 -22.05
N ALA A 1063 39.42 48.72 -21.19
CA ALA A 1063 38.14 48.07 -20.92
C ALA A 1063 37.47 48.65 -19.66
N SER A 1064 36.18 48.93 -19.73
CA SER A 1064 35.38 49.37 -18.58
C SER A 1064 34.10 48.54 -18.43
N LYS A 1065 33.69 48.25 -17.19
CA LYS A 1065 32.50 47.45 -16.87
C LYS A 1065 31.61 48.24 -15.90
N ALA A 1066 30.31 48.26 -16.16
CA ALA A 1066 29.38 49.03 -15.34
C ALA A 1066 29.37 48.55 -13.88
N GLY A 1067 29.48 49.49 -12.92
CA GLY A 1067 29.48 49.16 -11.49
C GLY A 1067 30.84 48.77 -10.89
N HIS A 1068 31.91 48.70 -11.70
CA HIS A 1068 33.27 48.53 -11.20
C HIS A 1068 33.93 49.87 -10.89
N THR A 1069 34.76 49.89 -9.85
CA THR A 1069 35.40 51.13 -9.36
C THR A 1069 36.70 51.50 -10.08
N GLN A 1070 37.34 50.55 -10.78
CA GLN A 1070 38.57 50.77 -11.55
C GLN A 1070 38.47 50.15 -12.96
N PRO A 1071 38.80 50.90 -14.03
CA PRO A 1071 38.89 50.33 -15.37
C PRO A 1071 40.06 49.34 -15.44
N THR A 1072 39.92 48.30 -16.25
CA THR A 1072 40.96 47.26 -16.40
C THR A 1072 41.71 47.48 -17.71
N ILE A 1073 43.03 47.60 -17.64
CA ILE A 1073 43.86 47.65 -18.83
C ILE A 1073 44.02 46.24 -19.36
N LEU A 1074 43.81 46.07 -20.65
CA LEU A 1074 44.07 44.82 -21.35
C LEU A 1074 45.60 44.68 -21.43
N SER A 1075 46.13 43.70 -20.69
CA SER A 1075 47.52 43.27 -20.42
C SER A 1075 48.67 44.31 -20.50
N SER A 1076 49.40 44.44 -19.39
CA SER A 1076 50.55 45.35 -19.26
C SER A 1076 51.92 44.71 -19.52
N ASN A 1077 52.00 43.47 -20.01
CA ASN A 1077 53.29 42.75 -20.00
C ASN A 1077 53.86 42.23 -21.32
N ASP A 1078 53.12 42.12 -22.43
CA ASP A 1078 53.75 41.77 -23.72
C ASP A 1078 52.93 42.23 -24.92
N ARG A 1079 53.58 42.97 -25.84
CA ARG A 1079 53.30 43.29 -27.26
C ARG A 1079 51.87 43.58 -27.78
N THR A 1080 50.79 43.31 -27.07
CA THR A 1080 49.52 43.03 -27.74
C THR A 1080 48.47 44.11 -27.63
N THR A 1081 48.54 45.14 -26.78
CA THR A 1081 47.41 46.08 -26.60
C THR A 1081 47.67 47.53 -26.99
N ILE A 1082 48.87 47.80 -27.51
CA ILE A 1082 49.27 49.11 -28.02
C ILE A 1082 49.72 48.95 -29.47
N GLY A 1083 49.02 49.63 -30.40
CA GLY A 1083 49.39 49.70 -31.81
C GLY A 1083 50.12 50.99 -32.14
N ALA A 1084 50.96 51.01 -33.17
CA ALA A 1084 51.53 52.26 -33.70
C ALA A 1084 51.37 52.30 -35.23
N LEU A 1085 50.89 53.43 -35.73
CA LEU A 1085 50.72 53.71 -37.15
C LEU A 1085 51.77 54.73 -37.57
N PHE A 1086 52.58 54.36 -38.56
CA PHE A 1086 53.66 55.21 -39.05
C PHE A 1086 53.28 55.89 -40.38
N THR A 1087 53.68 57.13 -40.59
CA THR A 1087 53.38 57.88 -41.83
C THR A 1087 54.58 57.94 -42.75
N ARG A 1088 54.38 57.72 -44.06
CA ARG A 1088 55.40 57.91 -45.09
C ARG A 1088 55.76 59.40 -45.22
N PRO A 1089 56.98 59.75 -45.65
CA PRO A 1089 57.32 61.13 -45.97
C PRO A 1089 56.42 61.71 -47.07
N MET A 1090 56.22 63.03 -47.06
CA MET A 1090 55.50 63.77 -48.10
C MET A 1090 56.24 63.70 -49.44
N THR A 1091 55.50 63.44 -50.52
CA THR A 1091 56.06 63.30 -51.88
C THR A 1091 56.10 64.60 -52.69
N THR A 1092 55.62 65.72 -52.14
CA THR A 1092 55.42 66.99 -52.87
C THR A 1092 56.68 67.85 -53.06
N ALA A 1093 57.88 67.33 -52.74
CA ALA A 1093 59.13 68.06 -52.89
C ALA A 1093 59.49 68.25 -54.39
N THR A 1094 59.89 69.46 -54.77
CA THR A 1094 60.28 69.82 -56.15
C THR A 1094 61.80 69.95 -56.26
N HIS A 1095 62.40 69.67 -57.43
CA HIS A 1095 63.86 69.58 -57.58
C HIS A 1095 64.39 70.21 -58.89
N VAL A 1096 65.61 70.76 -58.86
CA VAL A 1096 66.33 71.38 -60.00
C VAL A 1096 67.83 71.05 -59.95
N ILE A 1097 68.45 70.69 -61.08
CA ILE A 1097 69.91 70.37 -61.19
C ILE A 1097 70.69 71.63 -61.60
N ASN A 1098 71.79 71.99 -60.90
CA ASN A 1098 72.55 73.21 -61.22
C ASN A 1098 74.08 73.09 -60.99
N PRO A 1099 74.94 73.38 -62.00
CA PRO A 1099 74.63 73.59 -63.41
C PRO A 1099 74.30 72.27 -64.13
N ASN A 1100 73.47 72.35 -65.17
CA ASN A 1100 73.17 71.25 -66.10
C ASN A 1100 73.43 71.73 -67.55
N PRO A 1101 74.27 71.07 -68.37
CA PRO A 1101 75.01 69.83 -68.10
C PRO A 1101 76.10 69.96 -67.04
N VAL A 1102 76.34 68.87 -66.30
CA VAL A 1102 77.37 68.79 -65.26
C VAL A 1102 78.73 68.60 -65.95
N VAL A 1103 79.73 69.40 -65.59
CA VAL A 1103 81.07 69.32 -66.19
C VAL A 1103 81.75 68.01 -65.78
N ASN A 1104 82.41 67.33 -66.73
CA ASN A 1104 83.08 66.06 -66.48
C ASN A 1104 83.97 66.12 -65.22
N ASN A 1105 83.82 65.11 -64.36
CA ASN A 1105 84.58 64.92 -63.13
C ASN A 1105 84.32 65.96 -62.03
N THR A 1106 83.13 66.61 -62.07
CA THR A 1106 82.61 67.44 -60.97
C THR A 1106 81.42 66.78 -60.27
N LYS A 1107 81.17 67.16 -59.01
CA LYS A 1107 80.00 66.72 -58.25
C LYS A 1107 78.78 67.51 -58.74
N ALA A 1108 77.72 66.81 -59.12
CA ALA A 1108 76.45 67.45 -59.41
C ALA A 1108 75.76 67.88 -58.12
N ARG A 1109 75.18 69.08 -58.15
CA ARG A 1109 74.43 69.68 -57.05
C ARG A 1109 72.96 69.78 -57.45
N LEU A 1110 72.10 69.13 -56.67
CA LEU A 1110 70.65 69.12 -56.82
C LEU A 1110 70.05 70.04 -55.77
N GLU A 1111 69.30 71.04 -56.22
CA GLU A 1111 68.47 71.89 -55.38
C GLU A 1111 67.10 71.23 -55.17
N VAL A 1112 66.69 71.04 -53.92
CA VAL A 1112 65.40 70.46 -53.53
C VAL A 1112 64.62 71.52 -52.74
N ALA A 1113 63.36 71.75 -53.10
CA ALA A 1113 62.44 72.71 -52.50
C ALA A 1113 61.20 71.99 -51.93
N ASN A 1114 60.46 72.65 -51.04
CA ASN A 1114 59.27 72.10 -50.35
C ASN A 1114 59.54 70.80 -49.56
N MET A 1115 60.66 70.78 -48.84
CA MET A 1115 61.06 69.63 -48.03
C MET A 1115 60.27 69.56 -46.72
N GLN A 1116 60.04 68.33 -46.26
CA GLN A 1116 59.47 68.06 -44.97
C GLN A 1116 60.58 68.07 -43.90
N ALA A 1117 60.35 68.83 -42.83
CA ALA A 1117 61.27 68.92 -41.70
C ALA A 1117 61.50 67.54 -41.05
N GLY A 1118 62.74 67.28 -40.63
CA GLY A 1118 63.10 66.04 -39.93
C GLY A 1118 63.38 64.83 -40.82
N MET A 1119 63.40 65.01 -42.15
CA MET A 1119 63.63 63.93 -43.12
C MET A 1119 65.07 63.88 -43.62
N LEU A 1120 65.60 62.68 -43.83
CA LEU A 1120 66.83 62.44 -44.56
C LEU A 1120 66.54 62.46 -46.07
N TYR A 1121 67.13 63.40 -46.78
CA TYR A 1121 67.11 63.44 -48.24
C TYR A 1121 68.44 62.93 -48.79
N TYR A 1122 68.39 61.93 -49.65
CA TYR A 1122 69.58 61.37 -50.27
C TYR A 1122 69.32 60.91 -51.70
N LEU A 1123 70.41 60.80 -52.46
CA LEU A 1123 70.38 60.20 -53.79
C LEU A 1123 70.73 58.72 -53.67
N GLU A 1124 69.88 57.89 -54.25
CA GLU A 1124 70.05 56.44 -54.33
C GLU A 1124 70.33 56.05 -55.77
N TYR A 1125 71.28 55.15 -55.98
CA TYR A 1125 71.48 54.54 -57.29
C TYR A 1125 70.29 53.64 -57.63
N THR A 1126 70.03 53.42 -58.93
CA THR A 1126 68.95 52.52 -59.38
C THR A 1126 69.10 51.08 -58.89
N ASN A 1127 70.30 50.68 -58.43
CA ASN A 1127 70.59 49.38 -57.83
C ASN A 1127 70.40 49.34 -56.29
N GLY A 1128 69.90 50.40 -55.67
CA GLY A 1128 69.64 50.47 -54.23
C GLY A 1128 70.77 51.03 -53.36
N ALA A 1129 71.95 51.31 -53.94
CA ALA A 1129 73.05 51.88 -53.17
C ALA A 1129 72.75 53.33 -52.77
N LYS A 1130 72.76 53.62 -51.46
CA LYS A 1130 72.49 54.97 -50.92
C LYS A 1130 73.76 55.82 -50.92
N GLN A 1131 73.68 57.05 -51.41
CA GLN A 1131 74.73 58.05 -51.18
C GLN A 1131 74.57 58.70 -49.80
N ALA A 1132 75.59 59.46 -49.35
CA ALA A 1132 75.56 60.05 -48.00
C ALA A 1132 74.31 60.92 -47.84
N PRO A 1133 73.46 60.60 -46.86
CA PRO A 1133 72.23 61.33 -46.67
C PRO A 1133 72.49 62.68 -46.04
N LYS A 1134 71.65 63.65 -46.39
CA LYS A 1134 71.64 64.95 -45.75
C LYS A 1134 70.30 65.15 -45.05
N LEU A 1135 70.36 65.52 -43.78
CA LEU A 1135 69.20 65.74 -42.93
C LEU A 1135 68.69 67.17 -43.12
N TYR A 1136 67.41 67.33 -43.46
CA TYR A 1136 66.78 68.63 -43.50
C TYR A 1136 66.15 68.95 -42.15
N HIS A 1137 66.69 69.96 -41.46
CA HIS A 1137 66.13 70.50 -40.23
C HIS A 1137 65.53 71.88 -40.49
N ASP A 1138 64.27 72.08 -40.12
CA ASP A 1138 63.65 73.40 -40.10
C ASP A 1138 64.13 74.18 -38.86
N ALA A 1139 64.80 75.31 -39.11
CA ALA A 1139 65.37 76.18 -38.07
C ALA A 1139 64.31 76.84 -37.17
N GLN A 1140 63.03 76.87 -37.56
CA GLN A 1140 61.96 77.55 -36.82
C GLN A 1140 61.38 76.74 -35.65
N THR A 1141 61.69 75.45 -35.53
CA THR A 1141 61.19 74.66 -34.39
C THR A 1141 62.04 74.93 -33.15
N ALA A 1142 61.41 75.45 -32.09
CA ALA A 1142 62.02 75.71 -30.79
C ALA A 1142 62.25 74.40 -29.98
N SER A 1143 62.67 73.33 -30.66
CA SER A 1143 62.95 72.04 -30.02
C SER A 1143 64.33 72.08 -29.34
N PRO A 1144 64.48 71.68 -28.06
CA PRO A 1144 65.72 71.85 -27.28
C PRO A 1144 66.90 70.97 -27.71
N ARG A 1145 66.78 70.18 -28.78
CA ARG A 1145 67.81 69.24 -29.25
C ARG A 1145 68.18 69.56 -30.70
N ARG A 1146 69.10 70.51 -30.87
CA ARG A 1146 69.66 70.92 -32.18
C ARG A 1146 70.79 70.02 -32.69
N ASP A 1147 71.09 68.94 -31.99
CA ASP A 1147 72.17 68.04 -32.34
C ASP A 1147 71.53 66.69 -32.62
N GLY A 1148 71.36 66.33 -33.89
CA GLY A 1148 70.96 64.99 -34.29
C GLY A 1148 72.00 63.96 -33.83
N VAL A 1149 71.91 63.51 -32.59
CA VAL A 1149 72.80 62.50 -32.01
C VAL A 1149 72.47 61.16 -32.65
N GLY A 1150 73.14 60.86 -33.76
CA GLY A 1150 73.06 59.58 -34.47
C GLY A 1150 73.73 59.60 -35.85
N PHE A 1151 73.75 60.76 -36.53
CA PHE A 1151 74.41 60.91 -37.84
C PHE A 1151 75.60 61.87 -37.75
N SER A 1152 76.58 61.52 -36.91
CA SER A 1152 77.82 62.29 -36.73
C SER A 1152 78.80 62.07 -37.89
N LYS A 1153 78.51 62.66 -39.06
CA LYS A 1153 79.49 63.12 -40.08
C LYS A 1153 78.82 63.64 -41.36
N VAL A 1154 78.15 64.79 -41.30
CA VAL A 1154 77.96 65.66 -42.48
C VAL A 1154 78.09 67.10 -42.01
N GLY A 1155 79.25 67.71 -42.26
CA GLY A 1155 79.56 69.06 -41.78
C GLY A 1155 78.89 70.12 -42.64
N VAL A 1156 77.80 70.71 -42.14
CA VAL A 1156 77.49 72.14 -42.23
C VAL A 1156 76.61 72.48 -41.01
N ASP A 1157 77.18 73.14 -40.00
CA ASP A 1157 76.41 73.85 -38.97
C ASP A 1157 75.76 75.08 -39.61
N MET A 1158 74.43 75.17 -39.58
CA MET A 1158 73.74 76.41 -39.92
C MET A 1158 73.61 77.26 -38.65
N ALA A 1159 74.41 78.32 -38.57
CA ALA A 1159 74.37 79.29 -37.47
C ALA A 1159 72.99 80.01 -37.43
N PRO A 1160 72.42 80.23 -36.24
CA PRO A 1160 71.13 80.89 -36.10
C PRO A 1160 71.28 82.38 -36.37
N GLY A 1161 71.03 82.81 -37.60
CA GLY A 1161 71.11 84.22 -37.99
C GLY A 1161 70.93 84.51 -39.48
N GLU A 1162 70.97 83.52 -40.36
CA GLU A 1162 70.74 83.72 -41.79
C GLU A 1162 69.32 83.33 -42.19
N ALA A 1163 68.72 84.12 -43.09
CA ALA A 1163 67.40 83.88 -43.65
C ALA A 1163 67.31 82.45 -44.20
N THR A 1164 66.25 81.73 -43.82
CA THR A 1164 65.94 80.37 -44.26
C THR A 1164 66.08 80.24 -45.78
N PRO A 1165 66.98 79.41 -46.31
CA PRO A 1165 66.86 79.01 -47.69
C PRO A 1165 65.67 78.04 -47.77
N THR A 1166 64.65 78.39 -48.56
CA THR A 1166 63.53 77.53 -48.93
C THR A 1166 63.95 76.33 -49.80
N THR A 1167 65.24 76.23 -50.09
CA THR A 1167 65.86 75.20 -50.92
C THR A 1167 67.14 74.65 -50.28
N PHE A 1168 67.34 73.34 -50.40
CA PHE A 1168 68.47 72.62 -49.81
C PHE A 1168 69.20 71.84 -50.90
N PHE A 1169 70.51 71.69 -50.76
CA PHE A 1169 71.31 71.10 -51.82
C PHE A 1169 71.81 69.70 -51.47
N VAL A 1170 71.33 68.72 -52.21
CA VAL A 1170 71.84 67.35 -52.19
C VAL A 1170 72.91 67.24 -53.27
N GLU A 1171 74.13 66.86 -52.88
CA GLU A 1171 75.24 66.72 -53.83
C GLU A 1171 75.58 65.26 -54.01
N THR A 1172 76.00 64.90 -55.22
CA THR A 1172 76.54 63.56 -55.45
C THR A 1172 77.86 63.38 -54.71
N ASN A 1173 78.00 62.24 -54.04
CA ASN A 1173 79.17 61.95 -53.21
C ASN A 1173 80.45 61.77 -54.04
N ASN A 1174 80.30 61.19 -55.24
CA ASN A 1174 81.36 61.00 -56.21
C ASN A 1174 81.08 61.84 -57.46
N PRO A 1175 82.12 62.35 -58.14
CA PRO A 1175 81.96 63.09 -59.39
C PRO A 1175 81.15 62.32 -60.44
N ILE A 1176 80.38 63.03 -61.25
CA ILE A 1176 79.68 62.46 -62.39
C ILE A 1176 80.63 62.49 -63.58
N THR A 1177 81.09 61.32 -64.02
CA THR A 1177 82.01 61.14 -65.16
C THR A 1177 81.27 60.82 -66.46
N ASP A 1178 80.10 60.19 -66.36
CA ASP A 1178 79.24 59.78 -67.47
C ASP A 1178 77.76 59.96 -67.09
N ASP A 1179 76.87 60.01 -68.09
CA ASP A 1179 75.42 60.14 -67.89
C ASP A 1179 74.86 59.05 -66.97
N LYS A 1180 74.08 59.41 -65.94
CA LYS A 1180 73.47 58.44 -65.01
C LYS A 1180 72.18 58.95 -64.36
N THR A 1181 71.27 58.02 -64.06
CA THR A 1181 70.03 58.29 -63.30
C THR A 1181 70.22 57.94 -61.82
N LEU A 1182 69.84 58.84 -60.91
CA LEU A 1182 69.75 58.58 -59.47
C LEU A 1182 68.36 58.92 -58.95
N ARG A 1183 67.89 58.23 -57.92
CA ARG A 1183 66.60 58.48 -57.27
C ARG A 1183 66.79 59.40 -56.08
N LEU A 1184 66.01 60.46 -55.99
CA LEU A 1184 65.89 61.25 -54.77
C LEU A 1184 64.90 60.54 -53.84
N VAL A 1185 65.39 60.16 -52.66
CA VAL A 1185 64.61 59.47 -51.63
C VAL A 1185 64.55 60.36 -50.39
N ALA A 1186 63.34 60.49 -49.82
CA ALA A 1186 63.18 60.98 -48.46
C ALA A 1186 62.96 59.79 -47.54
N GLU A 1187 63.65 59.76 -46.41
CA GLU A 1187 63.54 58.73 -45.40
C GLU A 1187 63.34 59.37 -44.03
N LYS A 1188 62.40 58.84 -43.24
CA LYS A 1188 62.28 59.14 -41.82
C LYS A 1188 63.37 58.40 -41.06
N PRO A 1189 64.36 59.11 -40.46
CA PRO A 1189 65.41 58.45 -39.71
C PRO A 1189 64.91 57.66 -38.50
N GLN A 1190 63.76 58.03 -37.91
CA GLN A 1190 63.23 57.41 -36.69
C GLN A 1190 62.59 56.04 -36.94
N THR A 1191 61.96 55.86 -38.10
CA THR A 1191 61.15 54.67 -38.42
C THR A 1191 61.72 53.87 -39.60
N GLY A 1192 62.71 54.41 -40.32
CA GLY A 1192 63.27 53.81 -41.54
C GLY A 1192 62.34 53.85 -42.75
N VAL A 1193 61.14 54.42 -42.59
CA VAL A 1193 60.13 54.51 -43.67
C VAL A 1193 60.60 55.54 -44.69
N SER A 1194 60.72 55.12 -45.94
CA SER A 1194 61.22 55.97 -47.03
C SER A 1194 60.27 56.03 -48.20
N VAL A 1195 60.36 57.10 -48.98
CA VAL A 1195 59.61 57.28 -50.21
C VAL A 1195 60.53 57.84 -51.30
N ILE A 1196 60.42 57.27 -52.49
CA ILE A 1196 61.10 57.80 -53.68
C ILE A 1196 60.32 59.03 -54.14
N ILE A 1197 60.94 60.19 -54.04
CA ILE A 1197 60.34 61.47 -54.44
C ILE A 1197 60.45 61.66 -55.96
N ALA A 1198 61.61 61.35 -56.53
CA ALA A 1198 61.86 61.56 -57.96
C ALA A 1198 62.99 60.65 -58.48
N SER A 1199 63.03 60.43 -59.80
CA SER A 1199 64.20 59.88 -60.51
C SER A 1199 64.82 60.99 -61.37
N ILE A 1200 66.13 61.15 -61.28
CA ILE A 1200 66.85 62.33 -61.73
C ILE A 1200 67.98 61.89 -62.67
N ASP A 1201 67.92 62.34 -63.92
CA ASP A 1201 68.92 62.06 -64.94
C ASP A 1201 70.00 63.15 -64.96
N PHE A 1202 71.26 62.76 -64.75
CA PHE A 1202 72.42 63.65 -64.85
C PHE A 1202 73.11 63.46 -66.20
N THR A 1203 73.28 64.53 -66.97
CA THR A 1203 73.97 64.55 -68.28
C THR A 1203 75.33 65.25 -68.19
N VAL A 1204 76.40 64.67 -68.76
CA VAL A 1204 77.79 65.15 -68.68
C VAL A 1204 78.21 65.86 -69.96
N SER A 1205 78.68 67.11 -69.86
CA SER A 1205 79.32 67.83 -70.97
C SER A 1205 80.84 67.75 -70.89
N SER A 1206 81.49 67.57 -72.05
CA SER A 1206 82.96 67.46 -72.21
C SER A 1206 83.74 68.67 -71.69
#